data_AF-A0A7J3WV21-F1
#
_entry.id   AF-A0A7J3WV21-F1
#
_cell.length_a   1.000
_cell.length_b   1.000
_cell.length_c   1.000
_cell.angle_alpha   90.00
_cell.angle_beta   90.00
_cell.angle_gamma   90.00
#
_symmetry.space_group_name_H-M   'P 1'
#
loop_
_entity.id
_entity.type
_entity.pdbx_description
1 polymer ?
#
loop_
_entity_poly.entity_id
_entity_poly.type
_entity_poly.pdbx_seq_one_letter_code
_entity_poly.pdbx_strand_id
1 'polypeptide(L)'
;MLRKIIPIAIVAMLLLPAMAQDVEKLPSGFEGVSWTKMVPLSKATFVKFDENSMVDDFAYMAAIPANVFYDEETDRIYSSPLLFYDDYHKGKQEELSLNARQGLDYFMEDWIKYAGKLKEIEYINVNEKPWKADNYTVIKSNDIYDIASKVALHDWSYSNEAVVAVVGDVKYGSYNRTEGEVSGKVSPKEIKEITLTGVKQDSIAPQYSDFYVAPEYKYIKADLYWPSVSWLPSLMFIATLGLLQGGLTIPSADPDLQLYCYDDENQLMEVASSENWNILVGPYEEVDTYVYNPGRWKAAIVDIPTKGIGGERHGTMGQRIADILSGKVTYYIDLNLYPGEEVELPEVPPFMARNADFELSWKGGGKLGLIIVDENNVAVAEAVATNVSKQKLHMDQLGEGKYKAVIVQLNESDSPISYTLKYSWECRLPKEQANYIMNAAEGAVIASLHNAPLLYVKPDEVPSETENALRKLGVKSVYLMDVGGNATVKDELESIVEIKKEYVSLLDAYGDIKNITQENDVVFTTIDPWSYWLVEKLKPEGEKNNALYIGPAAYLAAHHGCPVIAVDMHEELSTSVVWHNEWWKRHAIRDEEPNVAAMYLTGREVYNFLKEAGLDEPGEIETLITVAGQFDIGTPWDRVFVGVAYPGRIMGTPVDTAYWAARSIFYPAVIFANPAISKEGVELINGSKSVRMPSGALNVLKPSQEEHFNYPVLNSWITYAHRFNERASKYWGFNYTCASGITPYYEPSPYPIDNNV
;
A
#
# COMPACT_ATOMS: atom_id res chain seq x y z
N MET A 1 -27.36 52.73 71.40
CA MET A 1 -27.26 52.55 69.93
C MET A 1 -25.80 52.29 69.56
N LEU A 2 -25.24 51.20 70.11
CA LEU A 2 -24.30 50.38 69.36
C LEU A 2 -25.14 49.56 68.37
N ARG A 3 -24.55 49.14 67.25
CA ARG A 3 -25.17 48.46 66.08
C ARG A 3 -25.63 49.43 64.99
N LYS A 4 -24.72 49.77 64.06
CA LYS A 4 -25.00 49.93 62.61
C LYS A 4 -23.79 50.32 61.73
N ILE A 5 -22.54 49.98 62.09
CA ILE A 5 -21.38 50.20 61.21
C ILE A 5 -20.45 48.97 61.19
N ILE A 6 -21.03 47.79 61.02
CA ILE A 6 -20.29 46.52 60.86
C ILE A 6 -20.63 45.74 59.56
N PRO A 7 -21.72 45.97 58.78
CA PRO A 7 -21.92 45.16 57.56
C PRO A 7 -21.20 45.65 56.29
N ILE A 8 -20.50 46.79 56.28
CA ILE A 8 -19.89 47.32 55.04
C ILE A 8 -18.42 46.92 54.87
N ALA A 9 -17.71 46.63 55.97
CA ALA A 9 -16.30 46.19 55.90
C ALA A 9 -16.13 44.71 55.51
N ILE A 10 -17.19 43.89 55.63
CA ILE A 10 -17.13 42.47 55.28
C ILE A 10 -17.47 42.23 53.79
N VAL A 11 -18.23 43.12 53.14
CA VAL A 11 -18.54 43.00 51.70
C VAL A 11 -17.37 43.46 50.82
N ALA A 12 -16.54 44.39 51.31
CA ALA A 12 -15.34 44.82 50.58
C ALA A 12 -14.14 43.85 50.71
N MET A 13 -14.16 42.91 51.66
CA MET A 13 -13.17 41.82 51.75
C MET A 13 -13.57 40.55 50.98
N LEU A 14 -14.80 40.48 50.45
CA LEU A 14 -15.26 39.42 49.55
C LEU A 14 -15.05 39.75 48.05
N LEU A 15 -14.44 40.90 47.75
CA LEU A 15 -14.04 41.34 46.41
C LEU A 15 -12.51 41.37 46.23
N LEU A 16 -11.79 40.58 47.04
CA LEU A 16 -10.46 40.16 46.61
C LEU A 16 -10.67 39.19 45.43
N PRO A 17 -9.96 39.37 44.29
CA PRO A 17 -9.89 38.31 43.31
C PRO A 17 -9.42 37.08 44.08
N ALA A 18 -10.23 36.03 44.09
CA ALA A 18 -9.76 34.73 44.49
C ALA A 18 -8.45 34.55 43.73
N MET A 19 -7.36 34.54 44.50
CA MET A 19 -6.01 34.23 44.04
C MET A 19 -6.17 33.16 42.98
N ALA A 20 -5.61 33.41 41.80
CA ALA A 20 -5.49 32.43 40.74
C ALA A 20 -5.15 31.08 41.37
N GLN A 21 -6.19 30.25 41.57
CA GLN A 21 -6.03 28.82 41.56
C GLN A 21 -5.28 28.59 40.27
N ASP A 22 -4.14 27.92 40.37
CA ASP A 22 -3.35 27.47 39.24
C ASP A 22 -4.31 27.22 38.08
N VAL A 23 -4.34 28.16 37.13
CA VAL A 23 -4.93 27.87 35.84
C VAL A 23 -3.98 26.80 35.36
N GLU A 24 -4.35 25.53 35.56
CA GLU A 24 -3.64 24.41 34.98
C GLU A 24 -3.47 24.83 33.53
N LYS A 25 -2.23 25.18 33.18
CA LYS A 25 -1.95 25.59 31.82
C LYS A 25 -2.36 24.39 30.99
N LEU A 26 -3.43 24.56 30.22
CA LEU A 26 -3.88 23.56 29.28
C LEU A 26 -2.64 23.09 28.53
N PRO A 27 -2.37 21.77 28.50
CA PRO A 27 -1.17 21.26 27.86
C PRO A 27 -1.13 21.78 26.42
N SER A 28 0.01 22.32 26.02
CA SER A 28 0.12 23.00 24.72
C SER A 28 -0.16 22.06 23.54
N GLY A 29 0.00 20.75 23.76
CA GLY A 29 0.05 19.74 22.71
C GLY A 29 1.32 19.87 21.88
N PHE A 30 1.44 19.03 20.85
CA PHE A 30 2.45 19.14 19.80
C PHE A 30 1.82 19.05 18.40
N GLU A 31 2.56 19.56 17.42
CA GLU A 31 2.27 19.37 16.00
C GLU A 31 2.88 18.03 15.55
N GLY A 32 2.10 17.21 14.84
CA GLY A 32 2.46 15.87 14.42
C GLY A 32 1.76 15.53 13.11
N VAL A 33 1.37 14.27 12.94
CA VAL A 33 0.60 13.82 11.75
C VAL A 33 -0.89 14.18 11.81
N SER A 34 -1.34 14.75 12.93
CA SER A 34 -2.75 15.08 13.11
C SER A 34 -3.10 16.45 12.53
N TRP A 35 -4.32 16.59 12.03
CA TRP A 35 -4.83 17.81 11.37
C TRP A 35 -4.86 19.05 12.28
N THR A 36 -4.87 18.85 13.61
CA THR A 36 -4.63 19.92 14.58
C THR A 36 -3.73 19.43 15.72
N LYS A 37 -3.37 20.34 16.64
CA LYS A 37 -2.46 20.06 17.76
C LYS A 37 -3.01 18.95 18.63
N MET A 38 -2.14 17.99 18.93
CA MET A 38 -2.50 16.81 19.71
C MET A 38 -1.92 16.86 21.12
N VAL A 39 -2.74 16.49 22.11
CA VAL A 39 -2.41 16.32 23.52
C VAL A 39 -2.44 14.84 23.86
N PRO A 40 -1.27 14.23 24.13
CA PRO A 40 -1.22 12.84 24.53
C PRO A 40 -1.79 12.65 25.95
N LEU A 41 -2.72 11.72 26.10
CA LEU A 41 -3.26 11.28 27.38
C LEU A 41 -2.40 10.14 27.92
N SER A 42 -2.12 10.12 29.22
CA SER A 42 -1.39 9.03 29.89
C SER A 42 -2.27 7.79 30.09
N LYS A 43 -2.87 7.29 29.00
CA LYS A 43 -3.77 6.14 28.88
C LYS A 43 -3.22 5.18 27.81
N ALA A 44 -3.66 3.93 27.83
CA ALA A 44 -3.61 3.03 26.67
C ALA A 44 -4.85 2.13 26.67
N THR A 45 -5.37 1.82 25.50
CA THR A 45 -6.52 0.94 25.31
C THR A 45 -6.12 -0.27 24.48
N PHE A 46 -6.53 -1.45 24.94
CA PHE A 46 -6.22 -2.71 24.27
C PHE A 46 -7.48 -3.50 23.96
N VAL A 47 -7.61 -3.92 22.71
CA VAL A 47 -8.65 -4.87 22.27
C VAL A 47 -7.99 -6.21 21.99
N LYS A 48 -8.51 -7.30 22.57
CA LYS A 48 -7.98 -8.64 22.29
C LYS A 48 -8.21 -8.98 20.81
N PHE A 49 -7.12 -9.15 20.07
CA PHE A 49 -7.17 -9.61 18.68
C PHE A 49 -7.78 -11.02 18.61
N ASP A 50 -8.71 -11.23 17.69
CA ASP A 50 -9.38 -12.50 17.45
C ASP A 50 -9.62 -12.74 15.95
N GLU A 51 -8.67 -13.45 15.32
CA GLU A 51 -8.77 -13.85 13.91
C GLU A 51 -10.00 -14.72 13.54
N ASN A 52 -10.81 -15.13 14.51
CA ASN A 52 -12.01 -15.94 14.33
C ASN A 52 -13.31 -15.18 14.58
N SER A 53 -13.30 -13.89 14.90
CA SER A 53 -14.50 -13.11 15.18
C SER A 53 -14.33 -11.65 14.77
N MET A 54 -15.38 -11.00 14.26
CA MET A 54 -15.37 -9.55 13.98
C MET A 54 -15.59 -8.68 15.23
N VAL A 55 -15.76 -9.30 16.41
CA VAL A 55 -16.07 -8.60 17.66
C VAL A 55 -14.95 -7.65 18.06
N ASP A 56 -13.70 -8.03 17.82
CA ASP A 56 -12.53 -7.20 18.12
C ASP A 56 -12.43 -6.00 17.17
N ASP A 57 -12.66 -6.17 15.86
CA ASP A 57 -12.70 -5.07 14.88
C ASP A 57 -13.76 -4.01 15.25
N PHE A 58 -15.00 -4.45 15.54
CA PHE A 58 -16.06 -3.54 15.99
C PHE A 58 -15.77 -2.92 17.37
N ALA A 59 -15.18 -3.68 18.30
CA ALA A 59 -14.76 -3.14 19.60
C ALA A 59 -13.66 -2.08 19.45
N TYR A 60 -12.71 -2.30 18.53
CA TYR A 60 -11.65 -1.36 18.21
C TYR A 60 -12.24 -0.07 17.66
N MET A 61 -13.12 -0.15 16.66
CA MET A 61 -13.77 1.03 16.08
C MET A 61 -14.62 1.80 17.11
N ALA A 62 -15.37 1.12 17.97
CA ALA A 62 -16.13 1.75 19.06
C ALA A 62 -15.23 2.49 20.07
N ALA A 63 -13.99 2.03 20.26
CA ALA A 63 -13.02 2.63 21.17
C ALA A 63 -12.25 3.82 20.56
N ILE A 64 -12.30 4.05 19.25
CA ILE A 64 -11.61 5.15 18.58
C ILE A 64 -11.99 6.51 19.18
N PRO A 65 -13.29 6.93 19.25
CA PRO A 65 -13.63 8.26 19.79
C PRO A 65 -13.29 8.43 21.28
N ALA A 66 -13.07 7.34 22.03
CA ALA A 66 -12.60 7.40 23.42
C ALA A 66 -11.06 7.56 23.52
N ASN A 67 -10.34 7.35 22.42
CA ASN A 67 -8.88 7.36 22.34
C ASN A 67 -8.33 8.41 21.37
N VAL A 68 -9.16 9.02 20.53
CA VAL A 68 -8.84 10.19 19.70
C VAL A 68 -10.11 11.01 19.53
N PHE A 69 -10.13 12.25 20.02
CA PHE A 69 -11.28 13.13 19.86
C PHE A 69 -10.85 14.59 19.81
N TYR A 70 -11.58 15.36 19.00
CA TYR A 70 -11.38 16.80 18.85
C TYR A 70 -12.25 17.57 19.83
N ASP A 71 -11.62 18.44 20.61
CA ASP A 71 -12.31 19.32 21.55
C ASP A 71 -12.36 20.76 21.00
N GLU A 72 -13.55 21.18 20.58
CA GLU A 72 -13.80 22.52 20.02
C GLU A 72 -13.45 23.66 21.00
N GLU A 73 -13.60 23.45 22.31
CA GLU A 73 -13.32 24.49 23.31
C GLU A 73 -11.82 24.81 23.40
N THR A 74 -10.97 23.79 23.27
CA THR A 74 -9.52 23.95 23.34
C THR A 74 -8.84 23.99 21.98
N ASP A 75 -9.55 23.70 20.90
CA ASP A 75 -9.04 23.57 19.53
C ASP A 75 -7.86 22.58 19.47
N ARG A 76 -8.08 21.38 20.02
CA ARG A 76 -7.06 20.33 20.15
C ARG A 76 -7.66 18.95 20.03
N ILE A 77 -6.83 18.02 19.56
CA ILE A 77 -7.10 16.58 19.64
C ILE A 77 -6.51 16.05 20.95
N TYR A 78 -7.31 15.30 21.72
CA TYR A 78 -6.80 14.50 22.83
C TYR A 78 -6.68 13.06 22.35
N SER A 79 -5.53 12.42 22.60
CA SER A 79 -5.33 11.07 22.11
C SER A 79 -4.48 10.18 23.02
N SER A 80 -4.79 8.88 23.03
CA SER A 80 -3.98 7.81 23.61
C SER A 80 -3.85 6.64 22.64
N PRO A 81 -2.82 5.78 22.80
CA PRO A 81 -2.70 4.57 22.00
C PRO A 81 -3.93 3.67 22.15
N LEU A 82 -4.53 3.34 21.02
CA LEU A 82 -5.49 2.25 20.85
C LEU A 82 -4.77 1.14 20.08
N LEU A 83 -4.78 -0.08 20.63
CA LEU A 83 -3.92 -1.16 20.19
C LEU A 83 -4.69 -2.47 20.17
N PHE A 84 -4.36 -3.35 19.23
CA PHE A 84 -4.70 -4.76 19.38
C PHE A 84 -3.73 -5.43 20.36
N TYR A 85 -4.25 -6.33 21.17
CA TYR A 85 -3.48 -7.19 22.06
C TYR A 85 -3.45 -8.60 21.49
N ASP A 86 -2.24 -9.10 21.26
CA ASP A 86 -2.01 -10.48 20.84
C ASP A 86 -1.16 -11.25 21.85
N ASP A 87 -1.31 -12.57 21.88
CA ASP A 87 -0.50 -13.43 22.72
C ASP A 87 0.88 -13.69 22.09
N TYR A 88 1.86 -14.06 22.90
CA TYR A 88 3.17 -14.41 22.38
C TYR A 88 3.10 -15.71 21.55
N HIS A 89 3.47 -15.62 20.28
CA HIS A 89 3.58 -16.77 19.40
C HIS A 89 4.97 -17.42 19.55
N LYS A 90 5.03 -18.55 20.26
CA LYS A 90 6.26 -19.37 20.35
C LYS A 90 6.36 -20.27 19.11
N GLY A 91 6.57 -19.66 17.95
CA GLY A 91 6.67 -20.33 16.65
C GLY A 91 8.10 -20.77 16.29
N LYS A 92 8.22 -21.48 15.17
CA LYS A 92 9.52 -21.73 14.50
C LYS A 92 10.01 -20.44 13.82
N GLN A 93 11.27 -20.40 13.39
CA GLN A 93 11.81 -19.23 12.66
C GLN A 93 10.97 -18.84 11.42
N GLU A 94 10.34 -19.81 10.76
CA GLU A 94 9.45 -19.60 9.62
C GLU A 94 8.17 -18.80 9.95
N GLU A 95 7.75 -18.74 11.22
CA GLU A 95 6.51 -18.09 11.67
C GLU A 95 6.77 -16.72 12.32
N LEU A 96 8.00 -16.18 12.21
CA LEU A 96 8.35 -14.90 12.84
C LEU A 96 7.49 -13.72 12.35
N SER A 97 7.00 -13.77 11.11
CA SER A 97 6.03 -12.81 10.54
C SER A 97 4.68 -12.79 11.26
N LEU A 98 4.38 -13.80 12.08
CA LEU A 98 3.13 -13.94 12.82
C LEU A 98 3.26 -13.58 14.29
N ASN A 99 4.43 -13.09 14.75
CA ASN A 99 4.67 -12.73 16.14
C ASN A 99 4.64 -11.20 16.36
N ALA A 100 3.47 -10.60 16.11
CA ALA A 100 3.27 -9.15 16.24
C ALA A 100 3.44 -8.63 17.68
N ARG A 101 3.28 -9.51 18.67
CA ARG A 101 3.43 -9.18 20.10
C ARG A 101 4.79 -8.53 20.44
N GLN A 102 5.87 -8.90 19.75
CA GLN A 102 7.17 -8.30 20.01
C GLN A 102 7.18 -6.79 19.70
N GLY A 103 6.61 -6.38 18.56
CA GLY A 103 6.53 -4.96 18.17
C GLY A 103 5.64 -4.16 19.11
N LEU A 104 4.52 -4.75 19.54
CA LEU A 104 3.63 -4.18 20.54
C LEU A 104 4.33 -3.90 21.88
N ASP A 105 5.11 -4.87 22.38
CA ASP A 105 5.85 -4.71 23.62
C ASP A 105 6.89 -3.57 23.53
N TYR A 106 7.63 -3.47 22.41
CA TYR A 106 8.57 -2.37 22.18
C TYR A 106 7.89 -0.99 22.15
N PHE A 107 6.74 -0.88 21.47
CA PHE A 107 5.98 0.37 21.48
C PHE A 107 5.55 0.74 22.90
N MET A 108 5.06 -0.23 23.68
CA MET A 108 4.62 0.01 25.05
C MET A 108 5.75 0.39 26.00
N GLU A 109 6.96 -0.14 25.81
CA GLU A 109 8.15 0.31 26.55
C GLU A 109 8.44 1.80 26.32
N ASP A 110 8.44 2.23 25.05
CA ASP A 110 8.64 3.63 24.66
C ASP A 110 7.53 4.52 25.23
N TRP A 111 6.27 4.08 25.13
CA TRP A 111 5.12 4.82 25.62
C TRP A 111 5.12 4.99 27.15
N ILE A 112 5.35 3.91 27.90
CA ILE A 112 5.44 3.96 29.36
C ILE A 112 6.60 4.85 29.80
N LYS A 113 7.74 4.80 29.09
CA LYS A 113 8.88 5.66 29.38
C LYS A 113 8.56 7.13 29.14
N TYR A 114 7.87 7.48 28.05
CA TYR A 114 7.39 8.84 27.79
C TYR A 114 6.42 9.31 28.88
N ALA A 115 5.40 8.49 29.19
CA ALA A 115 4.39 8.86 30.19
C ALA A 115 4.97 8.89 31.62
N GLY A 116 6.08 8.19 31.86
CA GLY A 116 6.69 7.91 33.18
C GLY A 116 5.86 6.93 34.00
N LYS A 117 4.54 7.15 34.06
CA LYS A 117 3.56 6.29 34.71
C LYS A 117 2.20 6.47 34.04
N LEU A 118 1.58 5.37 33.60
CA LEU A 118 0.24 5.39 33.01
C LEU A 118 -0.83 5.61 34.09
N LYS A 119 -1.74 6.55 33.85
CA LYS A 119 -2.90 6.80 34.72
C LYS A 119 -3.95 5.69 34.59
N GLU A 120 -4.12 5.17 33.38
CA GLU A 120 -5.13 4.15 33.11
C GLU A 120 -4.69 3.21 31.99
N ILE A 121 -5.08 1.94 32.11
CA ILE A 121 -5.16 1.02 30.98
C ILE A 121 -6.56 0.44 30.90
N GLU A 122 -7.15 0.53 29.72
CA GLU A 122 -8.44 -0.08 29.40
C GLU A 122 -8.21 -1.37 28.60
N TYR A 123 -8.87 -2.45 29.03
CA TYR A 123 -8.77 -3.78 28.44
C TYR A 123 -10.15 -4.25 27.97
N ILE A 124 -10.31 -4.41 26.66
CA ILE A 124 -11.50 -4.99 26.04
C ILE A 124 -11.18 -6.44 25.66
N ASN A 125 -11.84 -7.40 26.34
CA ASN A 125 -11.65 -8.84 26.19
C ASN A 125 -10.22 -9.37 26.44
N VAL A 126 -9.29 -8.53 26.88
CA VAL A 126 -7.95 -8.96 27.31
C VAL A 126 -8.01 -9.53 28.73
N ASN A 127 -7.53 -10.77 28.90
CA ASN A 127 -7.55 -11.46 30.19
C ASN A 127 -6.34 -11.15 31.07
N GLU A 128 -5.24 -10.73 30.47
CA GLU A 128 -3.98 -10.46 31.14
C GLU A 128 -3.77 -8.96 31.38
N LYS A 129 -2.89 -8.62 32.33
CA LYS A 129 -2.49 -7.23 32.62
C LYS A 129 -0.97 -7.10 32.59
N PRO A 130 -0.33 -7.18 31.41
CA PRO A 130 1.13 -7.23 31.34
C PRO A 130 1.80 -5.89 31.69
N TRP A 131 1.09 -4.76 31.58
CA TRP A 131 1.62 -3.43 31.89
C TRP A 131 1.00 -2.81 33.15
N LYS A 132 1.75 -1.89 33.77
CA LYS A 132 1.37 -1.23 35.02
C LYS A 132 0.70 0.12 34.76
N ALA A 133 -0.43 0.37 35.42
CA ALA A 133 -1.12 1.66 35.48
C ALA A 133 -1.74 1.90 36.85
N ASP A 134 -2.14 3.14 37.12
CA ASP A 134 -2.83 3.50 38.36
C ASP A 134 -4.24 2.90 38.45
N ASN A 135 -4.98 2.94 37.34
CA ASN A 135 -6.31 2.37 37.23
C ASN A 135 -6.37 1.38 36.07
N TYR A 136 -7.32 0.45 36.17
CA TYR A 136 -7.60 -0.53 35.13
C TYR A 136 -9.10 -0.64 34.91
N THR A 137 -9.50 -0.45 33.67
CA THR A 137 -10.87 -0.71 33.22
C THR A 137 -10.87 -2.01 32.42
N VAL A 138 -11.85 -2.88 32.66
CA VAL A 138 -11.94 -4.17 31.98
C VAL A 138 -13.36 -4.35 31.46
N ILE A 139 -13.51 -4.33 30.14
CA ILE A 139 -14.76 -4.61 29.44
C ILE A 139 -14.68 -6.05 28.94
N LYS A 140 -15.65 -6.88 29.34
CA LYS A 140 -15.80 -8.25 28.82
C LYS A 140 -17.18 -8.45 28.26
N SER A 141 -17.25 -8.80 26.98
CA SER A 141 -18.47 -9.16 26.28
C SER A 141 -18.15 -9.74 24.91
N ASN A 142 -19.03 -10.57 24.38
CA ASN A 142 -18.97 -11.02 22.98
C ASN A 142 -20.08 -10.35 22.14
N ASP A 143 -20.81 -9.39 22.71
CA ASP A 143 -21.86 -8.64 22.06
C ASP A 143 -21.32 -7.23 21.75
N ILE A 144 -21.23 -6.91 20.46
CA ILE A 144 -20.70 -5.63 19.97
C ILE A 144 -21.52 -4.42 20.45
N TYR A 145 -22.85 -4.57 20.63
CA TYR A 145 -23.72 -3.48 21.09
C TYR A 145 -23.46 -3.14 22.56
N ASP A 146 -23.23 -4.18 23.37
CA ASP A 146 -22.87 -4.06 24.78
C ASP A 146 -21.44 -3.51 24.96
N ILE A 147 -20.47 -3.92 24.13
CA ILE A 147 -19.11 -3.36 24.17
C ILE A 147 -19.14 -1.86 23.88
N ALA A 148 -19.75 -1.44 22.76
CA ALA A 148 -19.82 -0.02 22.39
C ALA A 148 -20.52 0.81 23.48
N SER A 149 -21.62 0.29 24.04
CA SER A 149 -22.33 0.93 25.15
C SER A 149 -21.47 1.05 26.42
N LYS A 150 -20.66 0.04 26.75
CA LYS A 150 -19.78 0.07 27.93
C LYS A 150 -18.60 1.02 27.75
N VAL A 151 -18.01 1.10 26.57
CA VAL A 151 -16.98 2.11 26.23
C VAL A 151 -17.59 3.51 26.38
N ALA A 152 -18.75 3.74 25.75
CA ALA A 152 -19.42 5.04 25.82
C ALA A 152 -19.76 5.48 27.27
N LEU A 153 -20.29 4.56 28.08
CA LEU A 153 -20.65 4.85 29.49
C LEU A 153 -19.44 4.96 30.42
N HIS A 154 -18.27 4.47 30.00
CA HIS A 154 -17.03 4.58 30.76
C HIS A 154 -16.37 5.94 30.52
N ASP A 155 -16.20 6.34 29.26
CA ASP A 155 -15.42 7.52 28.89
C ASP A 155 -16.24 8.83 28.85
N TRP A 156 -17.57 8.77 28.71
CA TRP A 156 -18.45 9.95 28.78
C TRP A 156 -19.31 9.94 30.05
N SER A 157 -19.27 11.04 30.81
CA SER A 157 -20.25 11.30 31.87
C SER A 157 -21.58 11.84 31.34
N TYR A 158 -21.53 12.52 30.18
CA TYR A 158 -22.67 13.13 29.49
C TYR A 158 -22.25 13.40 28.03
N SER A 159 -23.17 13.28 27.08
CA SER A 159 -22.99 13.77 25.72
C SER A 159 -24.32 14.27 25.14
N ASN A 160 -24.32 15.44 24.50
CA ASN A 160 -25.51 15.91 23.77
C ASN A 160 -25.73 15.14 22.47
N GLU A 161 -24.65 14.62 21.88
CA GLU A 161 -24.64 14.01 20.56
C GLU A 161 -24.03 12.61 20.63
N ALA A 162 -24.42 11.71 19.72
CA ALA A 162 -23.78 10.42 19.53
C ALA A 162 -23.73 10.08 18.04
N VAL A 163 -22.81 9.20 17.66
CA VAL A 163 -22.87 8.54 16.35
C VAL A 163 -23.46 7.16 16.56
N VAL A 164 -24.45 6.81 15.75
CA VAL A 164 -25.08 5.49 15.76
C VAL A 164 -24.83 4.83 14.41
N ALA A 165 -24.15 3.70 14.40
CA ALA A 165 -23.90 2.93 13.19
C ALA A 165 -24.77 1.68 13.13
N VAL A 166 -25.38 1.43 11.97
CA VAL A 166 -26.11 0.19 11.69
C VAL A 166 -25.10 -0.92 11.45
N VAL A 167 -25.10 -1.93 12.33
CA VAL A 167 -24.18 -3.07 12.28
C VAL A 167 -24.97 -4.37 12.51
N GLY A 168 -24.76 -5.35 11.64
CA GLY A 168 -25.32 -6.69 11.76
C GLY A 168 -24.26 -7.79 11.68
N ASP A 169 -24.68 -9.01 11.35
CA ASP A 169 -23.77 -10.15 11.21
C ASP A 169 -22.91 -10.03 9.94
N VAL A 170 -21.59 -10.12 10.11
CA VAL A 170 -20.60 -10.14 9.02
C VAL A 170 -20.01 -11.54 8.92
N LYS A 171 -20.07 -12.14 7.73
CA LYS A 171 -19.58 -13.50 7.49
C LYS A 171 -18.97 -13.64 6.10
N TYR A 172 -17.64 -13.70 6.05
CA TYR A 172 -16.89 -14.07 4.87
C TYR A 172 -17.19 -15.52 4.45
N GLY A 173 -17.38 -15.74 3.15
CA GLY A 173 -17.75 -17.04 2.61
C GLY A 173 -17.55 -17.11 1.09
N SER A 174 -18.32 -17.99 0.46
CA SER A 174 -18.49 -18.06 -0.99
C SER A 174 -19.98 -17.93 -1.27
N TYR A 175 -20.34 -16.89 -2.01
CA TYR A 175 -21.70 -16.51 -2.33
C TYR A 175 -21.85 -16.34 -3.83
N ASN A 176 -23.06 -16.54 -4.37
CA ASN A 176 -23.42 -16.17 -5.74
C ASN A 176 -22.38 -16.57 -6.80
N ARG A 177 -21.95 -17.84 -6.79
CA ARG A 177 -21.00 -18.33 -7.79
C ARG A 177 -21.60 -18.20 -9.18
N THR A 178 -20.87 -17.51 -10.05
CA THR A 178 -21.22 -17.29 -11.45
C THR A 178 -20.28 -18.13 -12.31
N GLU A 179 -20.83 -18.81 -13.31
CA GLU A 179 -20.07 -19.54 -14.32
C GLU A 179 -20.62 -19.15 -15.70
N GLY A 180 -19.73 -18.91 -16.66
CA GLY A 180 -20.09 -18.53 -18.01
C GLY A 180 -19.23 -19.20 -19.07
N GLU A 181 -19.74 -19.20 -20.29
CA GLU A 181 -19.06 -19.77 -21.45
C GLU A 181 -19.30 -18.88 -22.67
N VAL A 182 -18.21 -18.47 -23.32
CA VAL A 182 -18.24 -17.75 -24.60
C VAL A 182 -17.51 -18.59 -25.65
N SER A 183 -18.10 -18.71 -26.83
CA SER A 183 -17.49 -19.41 -27.96
C SER A 183 -17.39 -18.50 -29.17
N GLY A 184 -16.27 -18.58 -29.88
CA GLY A 184 -16.00 -17.73 -31.03
C GLY A 184 -15.04 -18.37 -32.03
N LYS A 185 -14.62 -17.58 -33.01
CA LYS A 185 -13.73 -18.02 -34.08
C LYS A 185 -12.77 -16.90 -34.49
N VAL A 186 -11.48 -17.16 -34.31
CA VAL A 186 -10.43 -16.29 -34.83
C VAL A 186 -10.17 -16.64 -36.30
N SER A 187 -10.36 -15.67 -37.18
CA SER A 187 -9.98 -15.82 -38.59
C SER A 187 -8.46 -15.66 -38.72
N PRO A 188 -7.77 -16.51 -39.50
CA PRO A 188 -6.32 -16.43 -39.58
C PRO A 188 -5.88 -15.12 -40.20
N LYS A 189 -4.91 -14.49 -39.56
CA LYS A 189 -4.23 -13.29 -40.04
C LYS A 189 -2.73 -13.48 -39.92
N GLU A 190 -2.00 -12.81 -40.80
CA GLU A 190 -0.54 -12.78 -40.79
C GLU A 190 -0.03 -12.13 -39.49
N ILE A 191 0.96 -12.76 -38.86
CA ILE A 191 1.76 -12.14 -37.81
C ILE A 191 2.72 -11.19 -38.50
N LYS A 192 2.62 -9.90 -38.19
CA LYS A 192 3.40 -8.89 -38.88
C LYS A 192 4.75 -8.70 -38.21
N GLU A 193 5.80 -8.95 -38.98
CA GLU A 193 7.19 -8.74 -38.59
C GLU A 193 7.66 -7.34 -39.01
N ILE A 194 8.28 -6.60 -38.09
CA ILE A 194 8.89 -5.28 -38.34
C ILE A 194 10.28 -5.28 -37.73
N THR A 195 11.31 -5.06 -38.55
CA THR A 195 12.67 -4.81 -38.04
C THR A 195 12.95 -3.32 -38.01
N LEU A 196 13.25 -2.79 -36.82
CA LEU A 196 13.75 -1.45 -36.61
C LEU A 196 15.26 -1.51 -36.33
N THR A 197 15.95 -0.39 -36.53
CA THR A 197 17.39 -0.32 -36.30
C THR A 197 17.77 0.92 -35.49
N GLY A 198 18.63 0.73 -34.51
CA GLY A 198 19.28 1.79 -33.78
C GLY A 198 20.80 1.73 -33.93
N VAL A 199 21.48 2.70 -33.35
CA VAL A 199 22.94 2.70 -33.24
C VAL A 199 23.33 2.99 -31.80
N LYS A 200 24.41 2.37 -31.35
CA LYS A 200 25.00 2.65 -30.06
C LYS A 200 25.37 4.12 -29.91
N GLN A 201 24.93 4.74 -28.81
CA GLN A 201 25.15 6.17 -28.52
C GLN A 201 25.93 6.42 -27.23
N ASP A 202 26.12 5.41 -26.36
CA ASP A 202 26.73 5.59 -25.03
C ASP A 202 26.02 6.76 -24.27
N SER A 203 24.69 6.75 -24.26
CA SER A 203 23.84 7.85 -23.79
C SER A 203 22.54 7.31 -23.18
N ILE A 204 22.14 7.90 -22.04
CA ILE A 204 20.84 7.65 -21.42
C ILE A 204 19.66 8.30 -22.20
N ALA A 205 19.96 9.12 -23.21
CA ALA A 205 18.92 9.72 -24.04
C ALA A 205 18.35 8.66 -25.01
N PRO A 206 17.03 8.43 -24.99
CA PRO A 206 16.42 7.38 -25.81
C PRO A 206 16.52 7.67 -27.31
N GLN A 207 16.88 6.64 -28.08
CA GLN A 207 16.78 6.64 -29.54
C GLN A 207 15.44 6.05 -29.99
N TYR A 208 14.50 6.92 -30.35
CA TYR A 208 13.17 6.51 -30.81
C TYR A 208 13.15 6.07 -32.27
N SER A 209 12.40 5.00 -32.53
CA SER A 209 11.98 4.54 -33.85
C SER A 209 10.46 4.41 -33.88
N ASP A 210 9.83 5.10 -34.85
CA ASP A 210 8.37 5.07 -35.02
C ASP A 210 7.92 3.81 -35.78
N PHE A 211 6.81 3.22 -35.35
CA PHE A 211 6.10 2.19 -36.11
C PHE A 211 4.58 2.34 -35.93
N TYR A 212 3.80 1.57 -36.70
CA TYR A 212 2.35 1.64 -36.68
C TYR A 212 1.73 0.26 -36.39
N VAL A 213 0.83 0.24 -35.41
CA VAL A 213 0.07 -0.94 -34.98
C VAL A 213 -1.38 -0.76 -35.43
N ALA A 214 -1.84 -1.63 -36.33
CA ALA A 214 -3.21 -1.59 -36.82
C ALA A 214 -4.19 -2.24 -35.82
N PRO A 215 -5.50 -1.89 -35.84
CA PRO A 215 -6.48 -2.34 -34.84
C PRO A 215 -6.65 -3.86 -34.70
N GLU A 216 -6.27 -4.64 -35.71
CA GLU A 216 -6.31 -6.10 -35.68
C GLU A 216 -5.23 -6.75 -34.80
N TYR A 217 -4.15 -6.04 -34.46
CA TYR A 217 -3.08 -6.54 -33.62
C TYR A 217 -3.37 -6.25 -32.16
N LYS A 218 -3.16 -7.25 -31.29
CA LYS A 218 -3.55 -7.22 -29.88
C LYS A 218 -2.42 -7.50 -28.91
N TYR A 219 -1.28 -7.96 -29.41
CA TYR A 219 -0.13 -8.29 -28.60
C TYR A 219 1.15 -8.08 -29.40
N ILE A 220 2.21 -7.64 -28.73
CA ILE A 220 3.52 -7.35 -29.33
C ILE A 220 4.58 -8.13 -28.57
N LYS A 221 5.48 -8.78 -29.31
CA LYS A 221 6.78 -9.19 -28.78
C LYS A 221 7.87 -8.42 -29.49
N ALA A 222 8.86 -7.96 -28.74
CA ALA A 222 9.96 -7.16 -29.25
C ALA A 222 11.28 -7.70 -28.73
N ASP A 223 12.15 -8.10 -29.65
CA ASP A 223 13.46 -8.65 -29.36
C ASP A 223 14.53 -7.66 -29.84
N LEU A 224 15.36 -7.13 -28.94
CA LEU A 224 16.53 -6.33 -29.31
C LEU A 224 17.77 -7.21 -29.29
N TYR A 225 18.59 -7.14 -30.34
CA TYR A 225 19.90 -7.78 -30.39
C TYR A 225 20.91 -6.98 -31.20
N TRP A 226 22.17 -7.36 -31.10
CA TRP A 226 23.23 -6.84 -31.98
C TRP A 226 24.21 -7.92 -32.42
N PRO A 227 24.74 -7.82 -33.66
CA PRO A 227 25.81 -8.69 -34.11
C PRO A 227 27.02 -8.58 -33.18
N SER A 228 27.35 -9.70 -32.54
CA SER A 228 28.49 -9.78 -31.63
C SER A 228 29.11 -11.17 -31.63
N VAL A 229 30.34 -11.26 -31.12
CA VAL A 229 31.05 -12.52 -30.90
C VAL A 229 31.29 -12.68 -29.41
N SER A 230 30.64 -13.67 -28.79
CA SER A 230 30.88 -14.05 -27.39
C SER A 230 32.05 -15.02 -27.28
N TRP A 231 33.12 -14.61 -26.61
CA TRP A 231 34.28 -15.46 -26.32
C TRP A 231 34.12 -16.18 -24.98
N LEU A 232 34.53 -17.46 -24.96
CA LEU A 232 34.67 -18.29 -23.76
C LEU A 232 33.39 -18.47 -22.90
N PRO A 233 32.15 -18.52 -23.43
CA PRO A 233 30.93 -18.60 -22.61
C PRO A 233 30.92 -19.84 -21.72
N SER A 234 31.33 -21.01 -22.23
CA SER A 234 31.40 -22.24 -21.43
C SER A 234 32.48 -22.19 -20.33
N LEU A 235 33.61 -21.52 -20.58
CA LEU A 235 34.65 -21.34 -19.56
C LEU A 235 34.18 -20.37 -18.48
N MET A 236 33.53 -19.27 -18.86
CA MET A 236 32.95 -18.30 -17.92
C MET A 236 31.86 -18.95 -17.07
N PHE A 237 30.99 -19.74 -17.67
CA PHE A 237 29.98 -20.53 -16.98
C PHE A 237 30.62 -21.47 -15.96
N ILE A 238 31.63 -22.26 -16.35
CA ILE A 238 32.34 -23.17 -15.44
C ILE A 238 33.10 -22.41 -14.34
N ALA A 239 33.85 -21.38 -14.71
CA ALA A 239 34.71 -20.60 -13.80
C ALA A 239 33.92 -19.81 -12.76
N THR A 240 32.68 -19.44 -13.09
CA THR A 240 31.78 -18.70 -12.20
C THR A 240 30.64 -19.55 -11.64
N LEU A 241 30.72 -20.88 -11.80
CA LEU A 241 29.70 -21.82 -11.33
C LEU A 241 28.27 -21.45 -11.80
N GLY A 242 28.15 -20.95 -13.04
CA GLY A 242 26.89 -20.61 -13.68
C GLY A 242 26.44 -19.16 -13.56
N LEU A 243 27.20 -18.30 -12.87
CA LEU A 243 26.85 -16.88 -12.71
C LEU A 243 26.98 -16.10 -14.03
N LEU A 244 28.07 -16.25 -14.77
CA LEU A 244 28.27 -15.56 -16.07
C LEU A 244 28.01 -16.54 -17.22
N GLN A 245 26.93 -16.35 -17.98
CA GLN A 245 26.53 -17.24 -19.08
C GLN A 245 26.81 -16.62 -20.47
N GLY A 246 26.80 -15.29 -20.59
CA GLY A 246 26.95 -14.55 -21.86
C GLY A 246 28.36 -14.53 -22.47
N GLY A 247 29.40 -14.85 -21.68
CA GLY A 247 30.80 -14.77 -22.12
C GLY A 247 31.30 -13.33 -22.33
N LEU A 248 32.48 -13.17 -22.93
CA LEU A 248 33.03 -11.86 -23.30
C LEU A 248 32.51 -11.45 -24.69
N THR A 249 31.51 -10.57 -24.73
CA THR A 249 30.85 -10.11 -25.97
C THR A 249 31.62 -8.96 -26.64
N ILE A 250 31.96 -9.10 -27.93
CA ILE A 250 32.63 -8.06 -28.74
C ILE A 250 31.82 -7.79 -30.02
N PRO A 251 31.42 -6.53 -30.31
CA PRO A 251 31.54 -5.35 -29.45
C PRO A 251 30.62 -5.44 -28.21
N SER A 252 31.03 -4.83 -27.09
CA SER A 252 30.22 -4.77 -25.87
C SER A 252 29.21 -3.62 -25.93
N ALA A 253 28.00 -3.91 -25.45
CA ALA A 253 26.87 -3.00 -25.38
C ALA A 253 26.00 -3.39 -24.18
N ASP A 254 25.19 -2.45 -23.71
CA ASP A 254 24.24 -2.60 -22.59
C ASP A 254 22.99 -1.77 -22.91
N PRO A 255 22.22 -2.19 -23.95
CA PRO A 255 21.04 -1.48 -24.36
C PRO A 255 19.82 -1.93 -23.54
N ASP A 256 18.96 -0.98 -23.19
CA ASP A 256 17.62 -1.26 -22.69
C ASP A 256 16.61 -1.02 -23.82
N LEU A 257 15.63 -1.92 -23.94
CA LEU A 257 14.53 -1.80 -24.90
C LEU A 257 13.29 -1.26 -24.20
N GLN A 258 12.67 -0.24 -24.79
CA GLN A 258 11.42 0.34 -24.28
C GLN A 258 10.39 0.44 -25.40
N LEU A 259 9.12 0.19 -25.07
CA LEU A 259 7.98 0.36 -25.98
C LEU A 259 7.04 1.44 -25.45
N TYR A 260 6.51 2.22 -26.37
CA TYR A 260 5.55 3.29 -26.07
C TYR A 260 4.38 3.26 -27.05
N CYS A 261 3.19 3.56 -26.53
CA CYS A 261 2.01 3.89 -27.33
C CYS A 261 1.52 5.30 -27.02
N TYR A 262 0.62 5.81 -27.87
CA TYR A 262 -0.13 7.02 -27.55
C TYR A 262 -1.46 6.64 -26.91
N ASP A 263 -1.79 7.22 -25.76
CA ASP A 263 -3.08 7.02 -25.11
C ASP A 263 -4.20 7.80 -25.83
N ASP A 264 -5.41 7.73 -25.29
CA ASP A 264 -6.59 8.40 -25.88
C ASP A 264 -6.51 9.94 -25.81
N GLU A 265 -5.69 10.48 -24.91
CA GLU A 265 -5.36 11.91 -24.82
C GLU A 265 -4.16 12.30 -25.69
N ASN A 266 -3.67 11.38 -26.52
CA ASN A 266 -2.52 11.53 -27.40
C ASN A 266 -1.24 11.92 -26.64
N GLN A 267 -1.12 11.46 -25.38
CA GLN A 267 0.09 11.47 -24.57
C GLN A 267 0.90 10.20 -24.81
N LEU A 268 2.23 10.32 -24.74
CA LEU A 268 3.12 9.17 -24.90
C LEU A 268 3.18 8.40 -23.57
N MET A 269 2.82 7.11 -23.60
CA MET A 269 2.81 6.22 -22.44
C MET A 269 3.79 5.06 -22.68
N GLU A 270 4.69 4.83 -21.72
CA GLU A 270 5.55 3.64 -21.71
C GLU A 270 4.73 2.41 -21.34
N VAL A 271 4.83 1.35 -22.14
CA VAL A 271 4.02 0.14 -21.96
C VAL A 271 4.84 -1.09 -21.59
N ALA A 272 6.14 -1.07 -21.89
CA ALA A 272 7.08 -2.14 -21.55
C ALA A 272 8.52 -1.60 -21.56
N SER A 273 9.36 -2.15 -20.71
CA SER A 273 10.79 -1.88 -20.62
C SER A 273 11.54 -3.16 -20.24
N SER A 274 12.80 -3.26 -20.66
CA SER A 274 13.72 -4.33 -20.28
C SER A 274 14.95 -3.77 -19.56
N GLU A 275 15.57 -4.61 -18.73
CA GLU A 275 16.83 -4.28 -18.05
C GLU A 275 17.77 -5.49 -17.91
N ASN A 276 17.87 -6.33 -18.95
CA ASN A 276 18.71 -7.52 -18.83
C ASN A 276 20.17 -7.15 -18.64
N TRP A 277 20.82 -7.77 -17.66
CA TRP A 277 22.26 -7.63 -17.54
C TRP A 277 22.96 -8.47 -18.62
N ASN A 278 23.20 -7.89 -19.80
CA ASN A 278 23.64 -8.62 -21.00
C ASN A 278 24.98 -9.36 -20.84
N ILE A 279 25.78 -8.99 -19.83
CA ILE A 279 27.00 -9.72 -19.44
C ILE A 279 26.65 -11.11 -18.89
N LEU A 280 25.55 -11.25 -18.15
CA LEU A 280 25.08 -12.51 -17.58
C LEU A 280 24.37 -13.36 -18.63
N VAL A 281 23.44 -12.78 -19.39
CA VAL A 281 22.48 -13.54 -20.23
C VAL A 281 22.83 -13.57 -21.71
N GLY A 282 23.63 -12.62 -22.21
CA GLY A 282 24.00 -12.52 -23.63
C GLY A 282 23.47 -11.24 -24.30
N PRO A 283 23.77 -11.06 -25.60
CA PRO A 283 23.53 -9.82 -26.33
C PRO A 283 22.08 -9.67 -26.83
N TYR A 284 21.12 -9.77 -25.92
CA TYR A 284 19.70 -9.66 -26.23
C TYR A 284 18.91 -8.97 -25.11
N GLU A 285 17.85 -8.25 -25.50
CA GLU A 285 16.73 -7.86 -24.65
C GLU A 285 15.44 -8.42 -25.24
N GLU A 286 14.45 -8.69 -24.39
CA GLU A 286 13.10 -9.11 -24.80
C GLU A 286 12.09 -8.35 -23.95
N VAL A 287 11.05 -7.81 -24.60
CA VAL A 287 9.84 -7.33 -23.93
C VAL A 287 8.60 -7.81 -24.68
N ASP A 288 7.51 -7.94 -23.95
CA ASP A 288 6.21 -8.21 -24.53
C ASP A 288 5.11 -7.39 -23.84
N THR A 289 4.03 -7.13 -24.58
CA THR A 289 2.94 -6.28 -24.09
C THR A 289 1.64 -6.50 -24.86
N TYR A 290 0.53 -6.34 -24.13
CA TYR A 290 -0.78 -6.07 -24.72
C TYR A 290 -0.76 -4.74 -25.51
N VAL A 291 -1.55 -4.68 -26.60
CA VAL A 291 -1.74 -3.45 -27.38
C VAL A 291 -2.83 -2.61 -26.73
N TYR A 292 -2.42 -1.66 -25.88
CA TYR A 292 -3.33 -0.75 -25.18
C TYR A 292 -4.14 0.15 -26.13
N ASN A 293 -3.49 0.74 -27.14
CA ASN A 293 -4.16 1.56 -28.15
C ASN A 293 -3.57 1.33 -29.54
N PRO A 294 -4.37 1.01 -30.58
CA PRO A 294 -3.87 0.98 -31.95
C PRO A 294 -3.45 2.37 -32.44
N GLY A 295 -2.52 2.42 -33.39
CA GLY A 295 -2.07 3.65 -34.00
C GLY A 295 -0.56 3.79 -34.02
N ARG A 296 -0.07 4.97 -33.64
CA ARG A 296 1.37 5.28 -33.63
C ARG A 296 2.00 4.68 -32.39
N TRP A 297 3.16 4.05 -32.57
CA TRP A 297 3.94 3.47 -31.49
C TRP A 297 5.41 3.86 -31.66
N LYS A 298 6.16 3.81 -30.58
CA LYS A 298 7.62 4.02 -30.58
C LYS A 298 8.30 2.84 -29.91
N ALA A 299 9.40 2.39 -30.50
CA ALA A 299 10.40 1.61 -29.79
C ALA A 299 11.57 2.55 -29.48
N ALA A 300 12.10 2.50 -28.26
CA ALA A 300 13.26 3.27 -27.87
C ALA A 300 14.39 2.34 -27.44
N ILE A 301 15.61 2.78 -27.72
CA ILE A 301 16.83 2.16 -27.21
C ILE A 301 17.51 3.20 -26.33
N VAL A 302 17.74 2.82 -25.09
CA VAL A 302 18.67 3.51 -24.20
C VAL A 302 19.94 2.66 -24.12
N ASP A 303 21.12 3.26 -24.06
CA ASP A 303 22.37 2.50 -24.01
C ASP A 303 23.31 3.13 -22.99
N ILE A 304 23.48 2.44 -21.86
CA ILE A 304 24.40 2.91 -20.82
C ILE A 304 25.82 2.47 -21.21
N PRO A 305 26.82 3.38 -21.19
CA PRO A 305 28.17 3.00 -21.57
C PRO A 305 28.72 1.93 -20.63
N THR A 306 28.93 0.69 -21.09
CA THR A 306 29.60 -0.34 -20.28
C THR A 306 31.10 -0.38 -20.52
N LYS A 307 31.88 -0.26 -19.44
CA LYS A 307 33.29 -0.68 -19.47
C LYS A 307 33.40 -2.17 -19.20
N GLY A 308 33.77 -2.90 -20.25
CA GLY A 308 34.09 -4.33 -20.17
C GLY A 308 35.09 -4.67 -19.05
N ILE A 309 34.92 -5.86 -18.49
CA ILE A 309 35.65 -6.35 -17.32
C ILE A 309 37.12 -6.59 -17.67
N GLY A 310 37.95 -5.62 -17.30
CA GLY A 310 39.41 -5.72 -17.33
C GLY A 310 40.02 -4.59 -18.14
N GLY A 311 40.44 -3.53 -17.46
CA GLY A 311 41.28 -2.51 -18.07
C GLY A 311 42.51 -3.16 -18.70
N GLU A 312 42.54 -3.19 -20.03
CA GLU A 312 43.65 -2.85 -20.93
C GLU A 312 43.21 -3.15 -22.38
N ARG A 313 42.96 -2.11 -23.17
CA ARG A 313 42.69 -2.22 -24.61
C ARG A 313 43.98 -2.62 -25.36
N HIS A 314 44.11 -3.87 -25.80
CA HIS A 314 45.25 -4.32 -26.63
C HIS A 314 44.84 -4.71 -28.05
N GLY A 315 45.64 -4.25 -29.01
CA GLY A 315 45.49 -4.44 -30.44
C GLY A 315 46.55 -3.62 -31.18
N THR A 316 46.96 -4.06 -32.38
CA THR A 316 47.88 -3.26 -33.20
C THR A 316 47.19 -1.97 -33.65
N MET A 317 47.98 -0.91 -33.94
CA MET A 317 47.44 0.38 -34.40
C MET A 317 46.44 0.22 -35.57
N GLY A 318 46.64 -0.76 -36.45
CA GLY A 318 45.73 -1.07 -37.56
C GLY A 318 44.39 -1.68 -37.15
N GLN A 319 44.35 -2.50 -36.09
CA GLN A 319 43.10 -3.06 -35.54
C GLN A 319 42.31 -1.99 -34.78
N ARG A 320 43.00 -1.11 -34.04
CA ARG A 320 42.40 0.07 -33.40
C ARG A 320 41.81 1.02 -34.45
N ILE A 321 42.49 1.18 -35.58
CA ILE A 321 42.00 1.98 -36.71
C ILE A 321 40.80 1.30 -37.38
N ALA A 322 40.71 -0.03 -37.46
CA ALA A 322 39.55 -0.74 -38.05
C ALA A 322 38.26 -0.62 -37.21
N ASP A 323 38.36 -0.75 -35.87
CA ASP A 323 37.22 -0.55 -34.96
C ASP A 323 36.78 0.92 -34.88
N ILE A 324 37.75 1.84 -34.98
CA ILE A 324 37.51 3.29 -35.12
C ILE A 324 36.95 3.63 -36.52
N LEU A 325 37.23 2.84 -37.56
CA LEU A 325 36.79 3.09 -38.94
C LEU A 325 35.33 2.67 -39.18
N SER A 326 34.77 1.70 -38.43
CA SER A 326 33.34 1.36 -38.53
C SER A 326 32.50 1.98 -37.41
N GLY A 327 33.02 2.07 -36.19
CA GLY A 327 32.57 2.97 -35.11
C GLY A 327 31.10 2.92 -34.68
N LYS A 328 30.30 1.91 -35.08
CA LYS A 328 28.86 1.84 -34.77
C LYS A 328 28.43 0.41 -34.51
N VAL A 329 28.00 0.10 -33.29
CA VAL A 329 27.18 -1.10 -33.05
C VAL A 329 25.77 -0.76 -33.53
N THR A 330 25.26 -1.53 -34.48
CA THR A 330 23.88 -1.41 -34.92
C THR A 330 23.04 -2.35 -34.08
N TYR A 331 22.03 -1.78 -33.41
CA TYR A 331 21.00 -2.54 -32.71
C TYR A 331 19.88 -2.87 -33.70
N TYR A 332 19.33 -4.07 -33.59
CA TYR A 332 18.16 -4.52 -34.33
C TYR A 332 17.06 -4.77 -33.32
N ILE A 333 15.86 -4.26 -33.60
CA ILE A 333 14.65 -4.59 -32.83
C ILE A 333 13.71 -5.31 -33.78
N ASP A 334 13.52 -6.60 -33.55
CA ASP A 334 12.55 -7.41 -34.29
C ASP A 334 11.22 -7.43 -33.52
N LEU A 335 10.22 -6.78 -34.11
CA LEU A 335 8.87 -6.69 -33.57
C LEU A 335 7.96 -7.71 -34.26
N ASN A 336 7.27 -8.51 -33.46
CA ASN A 336 6.21 -9.42 -33.90
C ASN A 336 4.87 -8.88 -33.40
N LEU A 337 4.00 -8.45 -34.32
CA LEU A 337 2.64 -8.01 -34.01
C LEU A 337 1.67 -9.18 -34.21
N TYR A 338 1.04 -9.62 -33.13
CA TYR A 338 0.14 -10.77 -33.12
C TYR A 338 -1.32 -10.32 -33.27
N PRO A 339 -2.05 -10.86 -34.26
CA PRO A 339 -3.45 -10.51 -34.46
C PRO A 339 -4.33 -11.16 -33.40
N GLY A 340 -5.48 -10.55 -33.12
CA GLY A 340 -6.45 -11.10 -32.17
C GLY A 340 -7.83 -10.50 -32.29
N GLU A 341 -8.71 -10.91 -31.39
CA GLU A 341 -10.03 -10.32 -31.21
C GLU A 341 -10.33 -10.08 -29.73
N GLU A 342 -11.16 -9.08 -29.47
CA GLU A 342 -11.65 -8.75 -28.13
C GLU A 342 -13.07 -9.27 -27.97
N VAL A 343 -13.34 -9.87 -26.82
CA VAL A 343 -14.62 -10.50 -26.50
C VAL A 343 -15.06 -9.99 -25.13
N GLU A 344 -16.09 -9.16 -25.11
CA GLU A 344 -16.71 -8.71 -23.86
C GLU A 344 -17.26 -9.91 -23.08
N LEU A 345 -16.99 -9.95 -21.77
CA LEU A 345 -17.61 -10.92 -20.89
C LEU A 345 -19.05 -10.48 -20.60
N PRO A 346 -20.06 -11.33 -20.82
CA PRO A 346 -21.46 -10.96 -20.61
C PRO A 346 -21.81 -10.57 -19.18
N GLU A 347 -21.22 -11.22 -18.19
CA GLU A 347 -21.47 -10.98 -16.78
C GLU A 347 -20.40 -10.05 -16.18
N VAL A 348 -20.87 -9.08 -15.39
CA VAL A 348 -20.02 -8.23 -14.55
C VAL A 348 -19.70 -9.00 -13.26
N PRO A 349 -18.43 -9.05 -12.82
CA PRO A 349 -18.08 -9.64 -11.54
C PRO A 349 -18.83 -8.95 -10.38
N PRO A 350 -19.34 -9.71 -9.39
CA PRO A 350 -20.04 -9.12 -8.27
C PRO A 350 -19.09 -8.34 -7.36
N PHE A 351 -19.66 -7.52 -6.47
CA PHE A 351 -18.93 -6.96 -5.33
C PHE A 351 -18.09 -8.02 -4.60
N MET A 352 -16.82 -7.69 -4.33
CA MET A 352 -15.80 -8.61 -3.82
C MET A 352 -15.74 -9.94 -4.58
N ALA A 353 -15.62 -9.87 -5.91
CA ALA A 353 -15.41 -11.03 -6.75
C ALA A 353 -14.05 -11.68 -6.43
N ARG A 354 -14.06 -12.98 -6.14
CA ARG A 354 -12.88 -13.79 -5.80
C ARG A 354 -12.86 -15.09 -6.59
N ASN A 355 -11.69 -15.74 -6.57
CA ASN A 355 -11.44 -17.04 -7.19
C ASN A 355 -11.89 -17.05 -8.67
N ALA A 356 -11.37 -16.09 -9.43
CA ALA A 356 -11.69 -15.92 -10.83
C ALA A 356 -10.83 -16.86 -11.69
N ASP A 357 -11.46 -17.89 -12.26
CA ASP A 357 -10.82 -18.86 -13.13
C ASP A 357 -11.23 -18.63 -14.58
N PHE A 358 -10.27 -18.72 -15.50
CA PHE A 358 -10.50 -18.68 -16.94
C PHE A 358 -9.82 -19.86 -17.64
N GLU A 359 -10.54 -20.54 -18.54
CA GLU A 359 -9.99 -21.60 -19.38
C GLU A 359 -10.35 -21.35 -20.84
N LEU A 360 -9.33 -21.04 -21.66
CA LEU A 360 -9.46 -20.93 -23.11
C LEU A 360 -9.02 -22.24 -23.77
N SER A 361 -9.92 -22.85 -24.53
CA SER A 361 -9.68 -24.08 -25.28
C SER A 361 -10.01 -23.88 -26.76
N TRP A 362 -9.30 -24.57 -27.66
CA TRP A 362 -9.52 -24.43 -29.10
C TRP A 362 -9.31 -25.74 -29.87
N LYS A 363 -9.75 -25.74 -31.13
CA LYS A 363 -9.56 -26.84 -32.08
C LYS A 363 -8.88 -26.33 -33.35
N GLY A 364 -7.91 -27.07 -33.85
CA GLY A 364 -7.15 -26.74 -35.06
C GLY A 364 -5.63 -26.78 -34.84
N GLY A 365 -4.87 -26.44 -35.87
CA GLY A 365 -3.39 -26.38 -35.82
C GLY A 365 -2.82 -25.08 -35.23
N GLY A 366 -3.65 -24.04 -35.11
CA GLY A 366 -3.25 -22.77 -34.52
C GLY A 366 -3.17 -22.80 -32.98
N LYS A 367 -2.51 -21.80 -32.41
CA LYS A 367 -2.27 -21.57 -30.98
C LYS A 367 -2.89 -20.24 -30.61
N LEU A 368 -3.63 -20.23 -29.49
CA LEU A 368 -4.26 -19.02 -28.98
C LEU A 368 -3.69 -18.64 -27.61
N GLY A 369 -3.56 -17.34 -27.38
CA GLY A 369 -3.30 -16.72 -26.09
C GLY A 369 -4.58 -16.12 -25.50
N LEU A 370 -4.60 -15.93 -24.19
CA LEU A 370 -5.68 -15.29 -23.46
C LEU A 370 -5.11 -14.15 -22.64
N ILE A 371 -5.68 -12.96 -22.76
CA ILE A 371 -5.40 -11.82 -21.88
C ILE A 371 -6.74 -11.34 -21.32
N ILE A 372 -6.82 -11.14 -20.01
CA ILE A 372 -7.99 -10.53 -19.35
C ILE A 372 -7.68 -9.06 -19.14
N VAL A 373 -8.57 -8.21 -19.61
CA VAL A 373 -8.42 -6.75 -19.62
C VAL A 373 -9.65 -6.14 -18.97
N ASP A 374 -9.44 -5.18 -18.06
CA ASP A 374 -10.53 -4.44 -17.43
C ASP A 374 -11.10 -3.34 -18.36
N GLU A 375 -12.10 -2.62 -17.89
CA GLU A 375 -12.74 -1.54 -18.66
C GLU A 375 -11.85 -0.31 -18.86
N ASN A 376 -10.78 -0.18 -18.08
CA ASN A 376 -9.77 0.87 -18.17
C ASN A 376 -8.60 0.47 -19.08
N ASN A 377 -8.75 -0.62 -19.83
CA ASN A 377 -7.75 -1.21 -20.72
C ASN A 377 -6.47 -1.70 -20.02
N VAL A 378 -6.53 -2.01 -18.73
CA VAL A 378 -5.41 -2.63 -17.99
C VAL A 378 -5.43 -4.13 -18.18
N ALA A 379 -4.33 -4.69 -18.68
CA ALA A 379 -4.13 -6.14 -18.75
C ALA A 379 -3.85 -6.71 -17.35
N VAL A 380 -4.87 -7.26 -16.70
CA VAL A 380 -4.81 -7.75 -15.31
C VAL A 380 -4.25 -9.18 -15.21
N ALA A 381 -4.34 -9.97 -16.29
CA ALA A 381 -3.74 -11.30 -16.36
C ALA A 381 -3.54 -11.77 -17.81
N GLU A 382 -2.53 -12.60 -18.02
CA GLU A 382 -2.20 -13.15 -19.34
C GLU A 382 -1.72 -14.61 -19.31
N ALA A 383 -2.05 -15.35 -20.36
CA ALA A 383 -1.59 -16.70 -20.64
C ALA A 383 -1.34 -16.85 -22.14
N VAL A 384 -0.06 -16.73 -22.53
CA VAL A 384 0.39 -16.67 -23.93
C VAL A 384 1.35 -17.80 -24.31
N ALA A 385 1.29 -18.94 -23.61
CA ALA A 385 2.16 -20.08 -23.87
C ALA A 385 1.85 -20.74 -25.23
N THR A 386 2.86 -21.06 -26.03
CA THR A 386 2.69 -21.71 -27.36
C THR A 386 2.72 -23.24 -27.31
N ASN A 387 3.33 -23.81 -26.26
CA ASN A 387 3.53 -25.24 -26.06
C ASN A 387 2.37 -25.95 -25.33
N VAL A 388 1.19 -25.33 -25.27
CA VAL A 388 0.00 -25.86 -24.60
C VAL A 388 -1.15 -26.14 -25.59
N SER A 389 -2.15 -26.90 -25.12
CA SER A 389 -3.40 -27.17 -25.86
C SER A 389 -4.59 -26.35 -25.35
N LYS A 390 -4.41 -25.62 -24.26
CA LYS A 390 -5.37 -24.70 -23.65
C LYS A 390 -4.61 -23.69 -22.79
N GLN A 391 -5.16 -22.48 -22.65
CA GLN A 391 -4.69 -21.50 -21.67
C GLN A 391 -5.52 -21.60 -20.39
N LYS A 392 -4.88 -21.35 -19.26
CA LYS A 392 -5.53 -21.25 -17.96
C LYS A 392 -5.01 -20.02 -17.25
N LEU A 393 -5.93 -19.24 -16.68
CA LEU A 393 -5.64 -18.13 -15.79
C LEU A 393 -6.42 -18.32 -14.50
N HIS A 394 -5.77 -18.02 -13.38
CA HIS A 394 -6.39 -17.88 -12.09
C HIS A 394 -6.02 -16.51 -11.56
N MET A 395 -7.01 -15.79 -11.07
CA MET A 395 -6.86 -14.54 -10.32
C MET A 395 -7.59 -14.71 -9.00
N ASP A 396 -6.95 -14.29 -7.91
CA ASP A 396 -7.53 -14.35 -6.58
C ASP A 396 -8.74 -13.40 -6.49
N GLN A 397 -8.72 -12.29 -7.24
CA GLN A 397 -9.79 -11.29 -7.25
C GLN A 397 -10.07 -10.63 -8.61
N LEU A 398 -11.28 -10.09 -8.75
CA LEU A 398 -11.69 -9.11 -9.76
C LEU A 398 -12.40 -7.93 -9.06
N GLY A 399 -12.44 -6.77 -9.72
CA GLY A 399 -13.21 -5.59 -9.28
C GLY A 399 -14.65 -5.61 -9.80
N GLU A 400 -15.50 -4.70 -9.32
CA GLU A 400 -16.94 -4.58 -9.70
C GLU A 400 -17.14 -3.96 -11.10
N GLY A 401 -16.20 -4.13 -12.03
CA GLY A 401 -16.18 -3.48 -13.35
C GLY A 401 -16.36 -4.43 -14.54
N LYS A 402 -16.46 -3.89 -15.76
CA LYS A 402 -16.52 -4.73 -16.97
C LYS A 402 -15.16 -5.30 -17.32
N TYR A 403 -15.17 -6.50 -17.89
CA TYR A 403 -13.96 -7.18 -18.36
C TYR A 403 -14.16 -7.73 -19.76
N LYS A 404 -13.07 -7.74 -20.53
CA LYS A 404 -12.99 -8.38 -21.83
C LYS A 404 -11.86 -9.40 -21.87
N ALA A 405 -12.09 -10.47 -22.62
CA ALA A 405 -11.07 -11.45 -22.96
C ALA A 405 -10.50 -11.12 -24.34
N VAL A 406 -9.19 -10.97 -24.41
CA VAL A 406 -8.45 -10.78 -25.66
C VAL A 406 -7.88 -12.12 -26.10
N ILE A 407 -8.35 -12.61 -27.23
CA ILE A 407 -7.96 -13.89 -27.82
C ILE A 407 -6.91 -13.62 -28.90
N VAL A 408 -5.67 -14.00 -28.64
CA VAL A 408 -4.51 -13.68 -29.49
C VAL A 408 -4.12 -14.90 -30.32
N GLN A 409 -3.91 -14.75 -31.62
CA GLN A 409 -3.32 -15.78 -32.47
C GLN A 409 -1.79 -15.76 -32.30
N LEU A 410 -1.21 -16.83 -31.74
CA LEU A 410 0.22 -16.90 -31.39
C LEU A 410 1.10 -17.58 -32.44
N ASN A 411 0.50 -18.15 -33.49
CA ASN A 411 1.23 -18.71 -34.63
C ASN A 411 0.40 -18.63 -35.91
N GLU A 412 1.06 -18.80 -37.06
CA GLU A 412 0.39 -18.88 -38.34
C GLU A 412 -0.61 -20.06 -38.41
N SER A 413 -1.72 -19.84 -39.10
CA SER A 413 -2.76 -20.85 -39.33
C SER A 413 -3.36 -20.70 -40.74
N ASP A 414 -3.59 -21.83 -41.42
CA ASP A 414 -4.24 -21.82 -42.74
C ASP A 414 -5.78 -21.87 -42.65
N SER A 415 -6.34 -22.00 -41.44
CA SER A 415 -7.79 -22.17 -41.24
C SER A 415 -8.30 -21.51 -39.95
N PRO A 416 -9.57 -21.03 -39.92
CA PRO A 416 -10.15 -20.42 -38.74
C PRO A 416 -10.07 -21.32 -37.50
N ILE A 417 -9.66 -20.74 -36.37
CA ILE A 417 -9.50 -21.44 -35.10
C ILE A 417 -10.75 -21.20 -34.27
N SER A 418 -11.52 -22.26 -34.02
CA SER A 418 -12.70 -22.17 -33.14
C SER A 418 -12.27 -22.37 -31.70
N TYR A 419 -12.77 -21.51 -30.80
CA TYR A 419 -12.45 -21.58 -29.38
C TYR A 419 -13.70 -21.55 -28.50
N THR A 420 -13.50 -21.97 -27.26
CA THR A 420 -14.43 -21.86 -26.15
C THR A 420 -13.64 -21.34 -24.95
N LEU A 421 -14.07 -20.19 -24.43
CA LEU A 421 -13.62 -19.59 -23.19
C LEU A 421 -14.65 -19.90 -22.10
N LYS A 422 -14.20 -20.52 -21.01
CA LYS A 422 -14.99 -20.71 -19.80
C LYS A 422 -14.45 -19.81 -18.71
N TYR A 423 -15.33 -19.26 -17.89
CA TYR A 423 -14.93 -18.51 -16.72
C TYR A 423 -15.85 -18.76 -15.53
N SER A 424 -15.33 -18.54 -14.33
CA SER A 424 -16.12 -18.53 -13.11
C SER A 424 -15.52 -17.63 -12.06
N TRP A 425 -16.37 -17.12 -11.17
CA TRP A 425 -15.98 -16.36 -9.98
C TRP A 425 -17.08 -16.46 -8.92
N GLU A 426 -16.77 -16.04 -7.70
CA GLU A 426 -17.71 -16.01 -6.58
C GLU A 426 -17.63 -14.69 -5.82
N CYS A 427 -18.67 -14.36 -5.07
CA CYS A 427 -18.69 -13.20 -4.16
C CYS A 427 -18.19 -13.64 -2.78
N ARG A 428 -17.22 -12.92 -2.22
CA ARG A 428 -16.61 -13.24 -0.92
C ARG A 428 -17.43 -12.78 0.27
N LEU A 429 -18.05 -11.62 0.15
CA LEU A 429 -18.83 -10.95 1.19
C LEU A 429 -19.97 -10.18 0.52
N PRO A 430 -21.24 -10.34 0.97
CA PRO A 430 -22.34 -9.54 0.46
C PRO A 430 -22.13 -8.04 0.77
N LYS A 431 -22.45 -7.16 -0.19
CA LYS A 431 -22.29 -5.69 -0.07
C LYS A 431 -22.97 -5.10 1.17
N GLU A 432 -24.12 -5.62 1.55
CA GLU A 432 -24.83 -5.21 2.78
C GLU A 432 -23.99 -5.46 4.05
N GLN A 433 -23.28 -6.59 4.13
CA GLN A 433 -22.41 -6.89 5.28
C GLN A 433 -21.14 -6.03 5.27
N ALA A 434 -20.62 -5.70 4.09
CA ALA A 434 -19.52 -4.75 3.97
C ALA A 434 -19.91 -3.34 4.42
N ASN A 435 -21.15 -2.91 4.14
CA ASN A 435 -21.67 -1.63 4.63
C ASN A 435 -21.66 -1.55 6.16
N TYR A 436 -21.92 -2.65 6.89
CA TYR A 436 -21.83 -2.66 8.35
C TYR A 436 -20.43 -2.35 8.86
N ILE A 437 -19.39 -2.86 8.19
CA ILE A 437 -17.99 -2.56 8.51
C ILE A 437 -17.72 -1.07 8.30
N MET A 438 -18.13 -0.53 7.16
CA MET A 438 -17.89 0.88 6.82
C MET A 438 -18.74 1.86 7.64
N ASN A 439 -19.96 1.49 8.03
CA ASN A 439 -20.79 2.26 8.96
C ASN A 439 -20.05 2.49 10.28
N ALA A 440 -19.38 1.46 10.79
CA ALA A 440 -18.59 1.56 12.02
C ALA A 440 -17.29 2.34 11.80
N ALA A 441 -16.58 2.14 10.68
CA ALA A 441 -15.30 2.78 10.39
C ALA A 441 -15.43 4.30 10.21
N GLU A 442 -16.29 4.74 9.28
CA GLU A 442 -16.57 6.16 9.07
C GLU A 442 -17.29 6.79 10.26
N GLY A 443 -18.19 6.02 10.89
CA GLY A 443 -18.85 6.43 12.13
C GLY A 443 -17.86 6.74 13.25
N ALA A 444 -16.76 5.99 13.35
CA ALA A 444 -15.70 6.23 14.33
C ALA A 444 -14.94 7.53 14.06
N VAL A 445 -14.66 7.85 12.80
CA VAL A 445 -14.03 9.12 12.42
C VAL A 445 -14.95 10.29 12.75
N ILE A 446 -16.21 10.23 12.31
CA ILE A 446 -17.22 11.28 12.59
C ILE A 446 -17.43 11.46 14.10
N ALA A 447 -17.47 10.35 14.86
CA ALA A 447 -17.60 10.38 16.32
C ALA A 447 -16.41 11.10 16.98
N SER A 448 -15.20 10.86 16.48
CA SER A 448 -13.97 11.50 16.96
C SER A 448 -13.98 13.00 16.69
N LEU A 449 -14.44 13.43 15.51
CA LEU A 449 -14.54 14.84 15.14
C LEU A 449 -15.56 15.61 16.00
N HIS A 450 -16.63 14.94 16.45
CA HIS A 450 -17.67 15.54 17.28
C HIS A 450 -17.48 15.33 18.79
N ASN A 451 -16.39 14.68 19.22
CA ASN A 451 -16.18 14.25 20.62
C ASN A 451 -17.43 13.54 21.19
N ALA A 452 -17.96 12.61 20.40
CA ALA A 452 -19.19 11.90 20.68
C ALA A 452 -18.94 10.40 20.76
N PRO A 453 -19.71 9.63 21.57
CA PRO A 453 -19.59 8.18 21.58
C PRO A 453 -20.09 7.57 20.28
N LEU A 454 -19.44 6.48 19.84
CA LEU A 454 -19.93 5.59 18.79
C LEU A 454 -20.74 4.45 19.42
N LEU A 455 -21.99 4.29 18.99
CA LEU A 455 -22.89 3.22 19.40
C LEU A 455 -23.37 2.43 18.19
N TYR A 456 -23.81 1.19 18.42
CA TYR A 456 -24.30 0.31 17.36
C TYR A 456 -25.78 -0.02 17.52
N VAL A 457 -26.47 -0.18 16.39
CA VAL A 457 -27.83 -0.73 16.32
C VAL A 457 -27.90 -1.84 15.29
N LYS A 458 -28.89 -2.72 15.41
CA LYS A 458 -29.16 -3.72 14.38
C LYS A 458 -29.87 -3.08 13.19
N PRO A 459 -29.87 -3.73 12.01
CA PRO A 459 -30.61 -3.24 10.85
C PRO A 459 -32.11 -3.04 11.11
N ASP A 460 -32.69 -3.81 12.02
CA ASP A 460 -34.13 -3.90 12.25
C ASP A 460 -34.58 -3.59 13.70
N GLU A 461 -33.67 -3.44 14.66
CA GLU A 461 -34.02 -3.13 16.05
C GLU A 461 -32.94 -2.29 16.77
N VAL A 462 -33.36 -1.46 17.74
CA VAL A 462 -32.45 -0.77 18.66
C VAL A 462 -32.17 -1.66 19.88
N PRO A 463 -30.92 -2.15 20.07
CA PRO A 463 -30.59 -2.97 21.23
C PRO A 463 -30.78 -2.22 22.55
N SER A 464 -31.19 -2.95 23.58
CA SER A 464 -31.51 -2.35 24.89
C SER A 464 -30.30 -1.65 25.53
N GLU A 465 -29.11 -2.16 25.27
CA GLU A 465 -27.82 -1.64 25.69
C GLU A 465 -27.59 -0.25 25.11
N THR A 466 -27.82 -0.11 23.80
CA THR A 466 -27.70 1.15 23.07
C THR A 466 -28.73 2.17 23.53
N GLU A 467 -30.00 1.78 23.65
CA GLU A 467 -31.05 2.66 24.20
C GLU A 467 -30.68 3.15 25.62
N ASN A 468 -30.21 2.25 26.48
CA ASN A 468 -29.79 2.58 27.82
C ASN A 468 -28.59 3.54 27.84
N ALA A 469 -27.63 3.37 26.93
CA ALA A 469 -26.48 4.26 26.80
C ALA A 469 -26.93 5.67 26.39
N LEU A 470 -27.73 5.79 25.32
CA LEU A 470 -28.29 7.06 24.85
C LEU A 470 -29.02 7.81 25.98
N ARG A 471 -29.87 7.11 26.73
CA ARG A 471 -30.64 7.69 27.85
C ARG A 471 -29.75 8.14 29.01
N LYS A 472 -28.76 7.34 29.41
CA LYS A 472 -27.87 7.66 30.54
C LYS A 472 -26.92 8.81 30.24
N LEU A 473 -26.41 8.87 29.01
CA LEU A 473 -25.53 9.93 28.56
C LEU A 473 -26.29 11.24 28.28
N GLY A 474 -27.62 11.19 28.20
CA GLY A 474 -28.45 12.38 27.94
C GLY A 474 -28.38 12.86 26.50
N VAL A 475 -28.16 11.93 25.56
CA VAL A 475 -28.07 12.21 24.12
C VAL A 475 -29.39 12.79 23.62
N LYS A 476 -29.30 13.90 22.90
CA LYS A 476 -30.45 14.61 22.32
C LYS A 476 -30.58 14.34 20.84
N SER A 477 -29.45 14.25 20.13
CA SER A 477 -29.42 14.01 18.70
C SER A 477 -28.30 13.04 18.31
N VAL A 478 -28.47 12.36 17.17
CA VAL A 478 -27.50 11.40 16.63
C VAL A 478 -27.17 11.65 15.17
N TYR A 479 -25.96 11.26 14.79
CA TYR A 479 -25.57 11.03 13.40
C TYR A 479 -25.75 9.54 13.10
N LEU A 480 -26.60 9.20 12.14
CA LEU A 480 -26.90 7.81 11.77
C LEU A 480 -26.04 7.39 10.57
N MET A 481 -25.23 6.34 10.72
CA MET A 481 -24.52 5.68 9.62
C MET A 481 -25.34 4.47 9.14
N ASP A 482 -25.94 4.58 7.96
CA ASP A 482 -26.69 3.50 7.27
C ASP A 482 -26.35 3.49 5.77
N VAL A 483 -25.07 3.25 5.45
CA VAL A 483 -24.60 3.15 4.06
C VAL A 483 -25.42 2.09 3.31
N GLY A 484 -25.97 2.50 2.17
CA GLY A 484 -26.91 1.70 1.37
C GLY A 484 -28.39 1.94 1.69
N GLY A 485 -28.72 2.58 2.83
CA GLY A 485 -30.09 3.01 3.17
C GLY A 485 -31.10 1.87 3.29
N ASN A 486 -30.64 0.68 3.73
CA ASN A 486 -31.47 -0.53 3.78
C ASN A 486 -32.05 -0.82 5.16
N ALA A 487 -31.63 -0.10 6.21
CA ALA A 487 -32.05 -0.38 7.57
C ALA A 487 -33.48 0.12 7.85
N THR A 488 -34.26 -0.67 8.59
CA THR A 488 -35.60 -0.29 9.04
C THR A 488 -35.63 0.23 10.48
N VAL A 489 -34.51 0.14 11.19
CA VAL A 489 -34.36 0.58 12.60
C VAL A 489 -34.58 2.08 12.80
N LYS A 490 -34.50 2.88 11.73
CA LYS A 490 -34.61 4.34 11.78
C LYS A 490 -35.86 4.83 12.53
N ASP A 491 -37.04 4.29 12.20
CA ASP A 491 -38.30 4.71 12.81
C ASP A 491 -38.31 4.44 14.34
N GLU A 492 -37.70 3.33 14.77
CA GLU A 492 -37.56 3.02 16.19
C GLU A 492 -36.57 3.97 16.87
N LEU A 493 -35.44 4.26 16.23
CA LEU A 493 -34.41 5.17 16.75
C LEU A 493 -34.94 6.61 16.89
N GLU A 494 -35.70 7.10 15.91
CA GLU A 494 -36.34 8.43 15.93
C GLU A 494 -37.34 8.59 17.09
N SER A 495 -37.90 7.48 17.59
CA SER A 495 -38.78 7.50 18.76
C SER A 495 -38.02 7.73 20.09
N ILE A 496 -36.70 7.51 20.09
CA ILE A 496 -35.82 7.60 21.26
C ILE A 496 -35.01 8.90 21.23
N VAL A 497 -34.50 9.30 20.06
CA VAL A 497 -33.53 10.40 19.88
C VAL A 497 -33.71 11.09 18.52
N GLU A 498 -33.37 12.37 18.41
CA GLU A 498 -33.42 13.11 17.14
C GLU A 498 -32.32 12.65 16.17
N ILE A 499 -32.64 12.35 14.91
CA ILE A 499 -31.59 12.13 13.90
C ILE A 499 -31.20 13.48 13.29
N LYS A 500 -30.00 13.96 13.63
CA LYS A 500 -29.45 15.24 13.15
C LYS A 500 -29.03 15.14 11.68
N LYS A 501 -28.41 14.02 11.31
CA LYS A 501 -28.02 13.68 9.94
C LYS A 501 -27.95 12.17 9.77
N GLU A 502 -28.30 11.71 8.59
CA GLU A 502 -28.19 10.31 8.16
C GLU A 502 -27.24 10.24 6.97
N TYR A 503 -26.32 9.28 6.99
CA TYR A 503 -25.38 9.00 5.92
C TYR A 503 -25.77 7.69 5.24
N VAL A 504 -26.35 7.79 4.04
CA VAL A 504 -26.72 6.64 3.20
C VAL A 504 -25.69 6.31 2.12
N SER A 505 -24.67 7.16 1.97
CA SER A 505 -23.57 7.04 1.01
C SER A 505 -22.24 7.37 1.68
N LEU A 506 -21.18 6.66 1.29
CA LEU A 506 -19.82 6.95 1.74
C LEU A 506 -19.35 8.33 1.27
N LEU A 507 -19.69 8.74 0.04
CA LEU A 507 -19.29 10.05 -0.48
C LEU A 507 -19.86 11.22 0.35
N ASP A 508 -21.06 11.05 0.92
CA ASP A 508 -21.64 12.05 1.81
C ASP A 508 -20.87 12.15 3.13
N ALA A 509 -20.42 11.01 3.68
CA ALA A 509 -19.58 10.98 4.88
C ALA A 509 -18.20 11.58 4.60
N TYR A 510 -17.60 11.26 3.44
CA TYR A 510 -16.30 11.77 3.02
C TYR A 510 -16.32 13.29 2.90
N GLY A 511 -17.34 13.81 2.20
CA GLY A 511 -17.54 15.25 2.04
C GLY A 511 -17.75 15.96 3.37
N ASP A 512 -18.48 15.38 4.31
CA ASP A 512 -18.69 15.98 5.64
C ASP A 512 -17.43 16.00 6.49
N ILE A 513 -16.65 14.91 6.51
CA ILE A 513 -15.36 14.85 7.21
C ILE A 513 -14.44 15.95 6.68
N LYS A 514 -14.28 16.03 5.36
CA LYS A 514 -13.50 17.09 4.70
C LYS A 514 -14.04 18.48 5.02
N ASN A 515 -15.36 18.67 5.05
CA ASN A 515 -15.95 19.96 5.39
C ASN A 515 -15.67 20.39 6.85
N ILE A 516 -15.52 19.44 7.78
CA ILE A 516 -15.20 19.72 9.18
C ILE A 516 -13.73 20.12 9.33
N THR A 517 -12.82 19.36 8.72
CA THR A 517 -11.38 19.48 8.97
C THR A 517 -10.66 20.37 7.96
N GLN A 518 -11.22 20.51 6.75
CA GLN A 518 -10.61 21.12 5.57
C GLN A 518 -9.35 20.40 5.08
N GLU A 519 -9.16 19.14 5.48
CA GLU A 519 -8.01 18.31 5.06
C GLU A 519 -8.33 17.52 3.78
N ASN A 520 -7.29 17.25 2.99
CA ASN A 520 -7.32 16.45 1.76
C ASN A 520 -6.50 15.15 1.85
N ASP A 521 -5.99 14.82 3.03
CA ASP A 521 -5.37 13.53 3.29
C ASP A 521 -6.35 12.38 2.99
N VAL A 522 -5.82 11.20 2.66
CA VAL A 522 -6.63 9.99 2.42
C VAL A 522 -5.95 8.79 3.05
N VAL A 523 -6.74 8.00 3.81
CA VAL A 523 -6.31 6.69 4.29
C VAL A 523 -6.97 5.60 3.45
N PHE A 524 -6.18 4.94 2.60
CA PHE A 524 -6.61 3.75 1.87
C PHE A 524 -6.46 2.50 2.73
N THR A 525 -7.43 1.59 2.62
CA THR A 525 -7.37 0.26 3.22
C THR A 525 -8.21 -0.72 2.39
N THR A 526 -8.41 -1.92 2.90
CA THR A 526 -9.26 -2.94 2.29
C THR A 526 -10.10 -3.62 3.37
N ILE A 527 -11.27 -4.11 2.96
CA ILE A 527 -12.10 -5.02 3.75
C ILE A 527 -11.80 -6.49 3.40
N ASP A 528 -10.76 -6.77 2.61
CA ASP A 528 -10.25 -8.12 2.49
C ASP A 528 -9.67 -8.62 3.81
N PRO A 529 -9.87 -9.92 4.12
CA PRO A 529 -9.20 -10.57 5.22
C PRO A 529 -7.68 -10.55 5.06
N TRP A 530 -6.96 -10.48 6.18
CA TRP A 530 -5.50 -10.52 6.17
C TRP A 530 -4.95 -11.81 5.52
N SER A 531 -4.21 -11.65 4.41
CA SER A 531 -3.37 -12.68 3.79
C SER A 531 -2.04 -12.84 4.53
N TYR A 532 -1.97 -13.84 5.40
CA TYR A 532 -0.75 -14.13 6.16
C TYR A 532 0.30 -14.85 5.30
N TRP A 533 1.56 -14.65 5.64
CA TRP A 533 2.71 -15.27 4.96
C TRP A 533 3.73 -15.76 5.97
N LEU A 534 4.54 -16.72 5.56
CA LEU A 534 5.62 -17.30 6.38
C LEU A 534 6.98 -16.79 5.89
N VAL A 535 7.88 -16.52 6.83
CA VAL A 535 9.25 -16.05 6.56
C VAL A 535 9.94 -17.04 5.63
N GLU A 536 10.77 -16.52 4.71
CA GLU A 536 11.48 -17.27 3.65
C GLU A 536 10.59 -17.84 2.52
N LYS A 537 9.28 -18.01 2.72
CA LYS A 537 8.36 -18.39 1.62
C LYS A 537 8.04 -17.22 0.68
N LEU A 538 7.96 -16.01 1.25
CA LEU A 538 7.73 -14.74 0.53
C LEU A 538 6.49 -14.74 -0.38
N LYS A 539 5.45 -15.49 -0.01
CA LYS A 539 4.16 -15.57 -0.72
C LYS A 539 3.03 -15.79 0.28
N PRO A 540 1.76 -15.50 -0.09
CA PRO A 540 0.62 -15.83 0.76
C PRO A 540 0.60 -17.32 1.14
N GLU A 541 0.36 -17.61 2.42
CA GLU A 541 0.16 -18.97 2.94
C GLU A 541 -1.33 -19.28 3.14
N GLY A 542 -2.13 -18.25 3.44
CA GLY A 542 -3.59 -18.32 3.51
C GLY A 542 -4.18 -17.02 4.03
N GLU A 543 -5.49 -17.04 4.31
CA GLU A 543 -6.24 -15.89 4.80
C GLU A 543 -6.76 -16.11 6.23
N LYS A 544 -6.93 -15.01 6.97
CA LYS A 544 -7.59 -14.96 8.28
C LYS A 544 -8.89 -14.17 8.17
N ASN A 545 -9.99 -14.87 7.88
CA ASN A 545 -11.29 -14.29 7.50
C ASN A 545 -11.79 -13.13 8.35
N ASN A 546 -11.53 -13.13 9.66
CA ASN A 546 -12.03 -12.14 10.59
C ASN A 546 -10.88 -11.34 11.21
N ALA A 547 -9.88 -10.98 10.39
CA ALA A 547 -8.76 -10.16 10.80
C ALA A 547 -8.56 -9.06 9.75
N LEU A 548 -8.99 -7.84 10.08
CA LEU A 548 -9.01 -6.72 9.14
C LEU A 548 -8.05 -5.60 9.55
N TYR A 549 -7.73 -4.72 8.60
CA TYR A 549 -6.93 -3.52 8.84
C TYR A 549 -7.79 -2.28 9.13
N ILE A 550 -9.11 -2.41 9.04
CA ILE A 550 -10.06 -1.29 9.04
C ILE A 550 -10.06 -0.50 10.35
N GLY A 551 -9.92 -1.16 11.51
CA GLY A 551 -9.84 -0.49 12.81
C GLY A 551 -8.61 0.43 12.92
N PRO A 552 -7.40 -0.09 12.71
CA PRO A 552 -6.19 0.73 12.63
C PRO A 552 -6.24 1.84 11.57
N ALA A 553 -6.84 1.58 10.41
CA ALA A 553 -7.03 2.57 9.36
C ALA A 553 -7.95 3.72 9.82
N ALA A 554 -9.09 3.41 10.44
CA ALA A 554 -10.02 4.39 10.99
C ALA A 554 -9.41 5.20 12.15
N TYR A 555 -8.59 4.57 12.99
CA TYR A 555 -7.87 5.28 14.04
C TYR A 555 -6.88 6.30 13.46
N LEU A 556 -6.16 5.93 12.40
CA LEU A 556 -5.26 6.84 11.71
C LEU A 556 -6.03 7.96 10.98
N ALA A 557 -7.13 7.63 10.31
CA ALA A 557 -7.97 8.59 9.61
C ALA A 557 -8.58 9.63 10.56
N ALA A 558 -9.02 9.24 11.76
CA ALA A 558 -9.47 10.15 12.81
C ALA A 558 -8.37 11.14 13.26
N HIS A 559 -7.11 10.70 13.27
CA HIS A 559 -5.98 11.58 13.55
C HIS A 559 -5.69 12.56 12.41
N HIS A 560 -5.74 12.09 11.16
CA HIS A 560 -5.53 12.91 9.96
C HIS A 560 -6.76 13.76 9.61
N GLY A 561 -7.92 13.53 10.24
CA GLY A 561 -9.12 14.30 9.97
C GLY A 561 -9.68 14.03 8.58
N CYS A 562 -9.48 12.81 8.08
CA CYS A 562 -9.81 12.41 6.72
C CYS A 562 -10.68 11.15 6.69
N PRO A 563 -11.27 10.81 5.53
CA PRO A 563 -12.06 9.58 5.38
C PRO A 563 -11.20 8.31 5.30
N VAL A 564 -11.85 7.17 5.56
CA VAL A 564 -11.29 5.82 5.38
C VAL A 564 -11.82 5.22 4.08
N ILE A 565 -10.94 5.10 3.09
CA ILE A 565 -11.32 4.57 1.78
C ILE A 565 -10.92 3.10 1.69
N ALA A 566 -11.88 2.21 1.95
CA ALA A 566 -11.76 0.81 1.60
C ALA A 566 -11.89 0.65 0.08
N VAL A 567 -10.81 0.22 -0.59
CA VAL A 567 -10.74 0.14 -2.06
C VAL A 567 -11.84 -0.75 -2.66
N ASP A 568 -12.30 -1.76 -1.90
CA ASP A 568 -13.35 -2.69 -2.33
C ASP A 568 -14.73 -2.02 -2.47
N MET A 569 -14.96 -0.88 -1.80
CA MET A 569 -16.27 -0.24 -1.67
C MET A 569 -16.64 0.66 -2.85
N HIS A 570 -15.70 0.91 -3.76
CA HIS A 570 -15.85 1.78 -4.92
C HIS A 570 -15.44 1.01 -6.18
N GLU A 571 -16.25 1.09 -7.24
CA GLU A 571 -16.07 0.32 -8.47
C GLU A 571 -14.70 0.60 -9.11
N GLU A 572 -14.36 1.89 -9.22
CA GLU A 572 -13.14 2.46 -9.80
C GLU A 572 -11.88 1.99 -9.05
N LEU A 573 -11.94 1.96 -7.72
CA LEU A 573 -10.83 1.53 -6.89
C LEU A 573 -10.70 0.00 -6.85
N SER A 574 -11.84 -0.70 -6.79
CA SER A 574 -11.88 -2.16 -6.74
C SER A 574 -11.33 -2.79 -8.02
N THR A 575 -11.52 -2.15 -9.18
CA THR A 575 -10.93 -2.56 -10.46
C THR A 575 -9.44 -2.21 -10.51
N SER A 576 -9.09 -0.98 -10.12
CA SER A 576 -7.71 -0.49 -10.12
C SER A 576 -6.76 -1.36 -9.28
N VAL A 577 -7.18 -1.77 -8.08
CA VAL A 577 -6.33 -2.55 -7.16
C VAL A 577 -6.05 -3.98 -7.65
N VAL A 578 -6.87 -4.54 -8.56
CA VAL A 578 -6.71 -5.92 -9.06
C VAL A 578 -5.33 -6.15 -9.64
N TRP A 579 -4.89 -5.27 -10.53
CA TRP A 579 -3.58 -5.44 -11.17
C TRP A 579 -2.45 -5.41 -10.14
N HIS A 580 -2.49 -4.49 -9.18
CA HIS A 580 -1.50 -4.35 -8.11
C HIS A 580 -1.40 -5.63 -7.27
N ASN A 581 -2.55 -6.19 -6.87
CA ASN A 581 -2.61 -7.39 -6.05
C ASN A 581 -2.16 -8.64 -6.82
N GLU A 582 -2.71 -8.86 -8.01
CA GLU A 582 -2.40 -10.02 -8.84
C GLU A 582 -0.94 -10.03 -9.30
N TRP A 583 -0.43 -8.86 -9.70
CA TRP A 583 0.96 -8.72 -10.08
C TRP A 583 1.87 -8.95 -8.88
N TRP A 584 1.62 -8.32 -7.73
CA TRP A 584 2.49 -8.47 -6.56
C TRP A 584 2.52 -9.92 -6.05
N LYS A 585 1.38 -10.61 -5.97
CA LYS A 585 1.32 -12.01 -5.52
C LYS A 585 2.13 -12.96 -6.42
N ARG A 586 2.23 -12.68 -7.72
CA ARG A 586 3.01 -13.47 -8.68
C ARG A 586 4.51 -13.15 -8.63
N HIS A 587 4.88 -11.91 -8.35
CA HIS A 587 6.24 -11.40 -8.55
C HIS A 587 6.98 -11.00 -7.27
N ALA A 588 6.37 -11.03 -6.08
CA ALA A 588 7.01 -10.63 -4.81
C ALA A 588 8.32 -11.40 -4.47
N ILE A 589 8.54 -12.58 -5.07
CA ILE A 589 9.76 -13.39 -4.88
C ILE A 589 10.82 -13.20 -5.99
N ARG A 590 10.52 -12.38 -7.00
CA ARG A 590 11.33 -12.20 -8.20
C ARG A 590 11.74 -10.74 -8.34
N ASP A 591 12.84 -10.56 -9.05
CA ASP A 591 13.29 -9.26 -9.55
C ASP A 591 12.64 -9.10 -10.92
N GLU A 592 11.33 -8.82 -10.93
CA GLU A 592 10.57 -8.50 -12.13
C GLU A 592 9.92 -7.14 -11.89
N GLU A 593 10.02 -6.24 -12.86
CA GLU A 593 9.55 -4.86 -12.72
C GLU A 593 8.06 -4.72 -13.01
N PRO A 594 7.35 -3.84 -12.27
CA PRO A 594 5.95 -3.57 -12.53
C PRO A 594 5.74 -2.90 -13.89
N ASN A 595 4.72 -3.36 -14.62
CA ASN A 595 4.31 -2.75 -15.89
C ASN A 595 3.91 -1.27 -15.71
N VAL A 596 4.61 -0.37 -16.40
CA VAL A 596 4.43 1.09 -16.27
C VAL A 596 3.06 1.56 -16.76
N ALA A 597 2.52 0.99 -17.84
CA ALA A 597 1.21 1.37 -18.36
C ALA A 597 0.09 1.01 -17.38
N ALA A 598 0.15 -0.16 -16.75
CA ALA A 598 -0.82 -0.54 -15.75
C ALA A 598 -0.79 0.40 -14.53
N MET A 599 0.40 0.77 -14.03
CA MET A 599 0.53 1.79 -12.98
C MET A 599 -0.03 3.15 -13.40
N TYR A 600 0.26 3.60 -14.62
CA TYR A 600 -0.23 4.87 -15.15
C TYR A 600 -1.77 4.90 -15.26
N LEU A 601 -2.36 3.86 -15.85
CA LEU A 601 -3.80 3.77 -16.08
C LEU A 601 -4.57 3.65 -14.77
N THR A 602 -4.12 2.78 -13.86
CA THR A 602 -4.74 2.62 -12.53
C THR A 602 -4.56 3.87 -11.66
N GLY A 603 -3.37 4.50 -11.66
CA GLY A 603 -3.13 5.74 -10.92
C GLY A 603 -4.01 6.90 -11.40
N ARG A 604 -4.22 7.02 -12.72
CA ARG A 604 -5.15 8.00 -13.30
C ARG A 604 -6.59 7.76 -12.82
N GLU A 605 -7.02 6.50 -12.78
CA GLU A 605 -8.37 6.16 -12.33
C GLU A 605 -8.59 6.45 -10.86
N VAL A 606 -7.62 6.13 -10.00
CA VAL A 606 -7.68 6.48 -8.58
C VAL A 606 -7.80 8.01 -8.40
N TYR A 607 -7.02 8.80 -9.13
CA TYR A 607 -7.11 10.26 -9.04
C TYR A 607 -8.41 10.83 -9.62
N ASN A 608 -8.96 10.22 -10.68
CA ASN A 608 -10.30 10.58 -11.17
C ASN A 608 -11.34 10.37 -10.07
N PHE A 609 -11.32 9.22 -9.39
CA PHE A 609 -12.20 8.95 -8.26
C PHE A 609 -12.00 9.97 -7.13
N LEU A 610 -10.75 10.22 -6.70
CA LEU A 610 -10.47 11.19 -5.63
C LEU A 610 -11.01 12.59 -5.96
N LYS A 611 -10.85 13.02 -7.21
CA LYS A 611 -11.39 14.28 -7.70
C LYS A 611 -12.91 14.32 -7.70
N GLU A 612 -13.57 13.25 -8.13
CA GLU A 612 -15.03 13.15 -8.12
C GLU A 612 -15.61 13.08 -6.71
N ALA A 613 -14.90 12.43 -5.79
CA ALA A 613 -15.18 12.42 -4.36
C ALA A 613 -14.88 13.76 -3.67
N GLY A 614 -14.25 14.71 -4.39
CA GLY A 614 -13.87 16.02 -3.86
C GLY A 614 -12.69 15.98 -2.90
N LEU A 615 -11.82 14.96 -2.98
CA LEU A 615 -10.65 14.74 -2.13
C LEU A 615 -9.31 15.12 -2.79
N ASP A 616 -9.29 15.35 -4.12
CA ASP A 616 -8.14 15.94 -4.84
C ASP A 616 -8.30 17.47 -4.91
N GLU A 617 -7.35 18.22 -4.35
CA GLU A 617 -7.37 19.69 -4.33
C GLU A 617 -6.33 20.31 -5.29
N PRO A 618 -6.78 21.06 -6.32
CA PRO A 618 -5.87 21.65 -7.28
C PRO A 618 -4.83 22.59 -6.66
N GLY A 619 -3.57 22.18 -6.72
CA GLY A 619 -2.42 22.98 -6.25
C GLY A 619 -1.95 22.63 -4.84
N GLU A 620 -2.62 21.69 -4.19
CA GLU A 620 -2.14 21.04 -2.97
C GLU A 620 -1.57 19.65 -3.30
N ILE A 621 -0.77 19.09 -2.40
CA ILE A 621 -0.21 17.74 -2.56
C ILE A 621 -0.77 16.92 -1.41
N GLU A 622 -1.56 15.89 -1.73
CA GLU A 622 -2.22 15.06 -0.72
C GLU A 622 -1.22 14.11 -0.03
N THR A 623 -1.48 13.80 1.25
CA THR A 623 -0.88 12.63 1.89
C THR A 623 -1.78 11.42 1.68
N LEU A 624 -1.26 10.39 1.05
CA LEU A 624 -1.99 9.13 0.83
C LEU A 624 -1.36 8.04 1.69
N ILE A 625 -2.13 7.42 2.58
CA ILE A 625 -1.62 6.38 3.47
C ILE A 625 -2.35 5.07 3.23
N THR A 626 -1.60 4.05 2.79
CA THR A 626 -2.12 2.69 2.67
C THR A 626 -1.94 1.93 3.98
N VAL A 627 -3.05 1.50 4.60
CA VAL A 627 -3.05 0.64 5.79
C VAL A 627 -3.58 -0.74 5.40
N ALA A 628 -2.68 -1.60 4.94
CA ALA A 628 -2.98 -2.96 4.52
C ALA A 628 -1.70 -3.81 4.42
N GLY A 629 -1.86 -5.12 4.51
CA GLY A 629 -0.78 -6.08 4.23
C GLY A 629 -0.35 -6.01 2.77
N GLN A 630 0.92 -6.38 2.52
CA GLN A 630 1.50 -6.29 1.18
C GLN A 630 0.81 -7.18 0.13
N PHE A 631 0.09 -8.22 0.54
CA PHE A 631 -0.66 -9.11 -0.38
C PHE A 631 -2.15 -8.78 -0.46
N ASP A 632 -2.62 -7.86 0.38
CA ASP A 632 -4.02 -7.41 0.43
C ASP A 632 -4.18 -6.10 -0.35
N ILE A 633 -3.16 -5.23 -0.32
CA ILE A 633 -2.93 -4.16 -1.31
C ILE A 633 -1.47 -4.24 -1.77
N GLY A 634 -1.23 -4.60 -3.03
CA GLY A 634 0.10 -4.78 -3.61
C GLY A 634 0.97 -3.52 -3.52
N THR A 635 2.29 -3.68 -3.33
CA THR A 635 3.22 -2.55 -3.19
C THR A 635 3.31 -1.60 -4.40
N PRO A 636 3.04 -2.02 -5.67
CA PRO A 636 3.01 -1.07 -6.77
C PRO A 636 1.91 0.00 -6.64
N TRP A 637 0.89 -0.24 -5.82
CA TRP A 637 -0.17 0.72 -5.51
C TRP A 637 0.40 2.05 -5.02
N ASP A 638 1.30 2.02 -4.03
CA ASP A 638 1.88 3.25 -3.48
C ASP A 638 2.82 3.93 -4.48
N ARG A 639 3.46 3.13 -5.34
CA ARG A 639 4.42 3.63 -6.33
C ARG A 639 3.74 4.50 -7.38
N VAL A 640 2.46 4.25 -7.71
CA VAL A 640 1.74 5.04 -8.72
C VAL A 640 1.54 6.49 -8.32
N PHE A 641 1.54 6.78 -7.01
CA PHE A 641 1.28 8.11 -6.48
C PHE A 641 2.55 8.95 -6.31
N VAL A 642 3.74 8.35 -6.47
CA VAL A 642 5.00 9.08 -6.31
C VAL A 642 5.12 10.16 -7.39
N GLY A 643 5.27 11.41 -6.94
CA GLY A 643 5.39 12.58 -7.80
C GLY A 643 4.12 13.43 -7.90
N VAL A 644 2.97 12.89 -7.50
CA VAL A 644 1.69 13.62 -7.41
C VAL A 644 1.18 13.75 -5.97
N ALA A 645 1.49 12.79 -5.10
CA ALA A 645 1.19 12.82 -3.66
C ALA A 645 2.42 12.46 -2.81
N TYR A 646 2.26 12.51 -1.48
CA TYR A 646 3.15 11.89 -0.50
C TYR A 646 2.59 10.51 -0.07
N PRO A 647 2.90 9.42 -0.80
CA PRO A 647 2.44 8.09 -0.41
C PRO A 647 3.22 7.54 0.78
N GLY A 648 2.50 6.95 1.73
CA GLY A 648 3.03 6.19 2.85
C GLY A 648 2.30 4.86 3.02
N ARG A 649 2.93 3.89 3.69
CA ARG A 649 2.32 2.59 3.98
C ARG A 649 2.57 2.17 5.42
N ILE A 650 1.52 1.63 6.04
CA ILE A 650 1.58 0.86 7.28
C ILE A 650 1.11 -0.57 6.97
N MET A 651 2.00 -1.55 7.16
CA MET A 651 1.75 -2.94 6.80
C MET A 651 2.28 -3.91 7.85
N GLY A 652 1.84 -5.16 7.77
CA GLY A 652 2.15 -6.24 8.69
C GLY A 652 0.89 -7.05 8.99
N THR A 653 0.81 -7.67 10.16
CA THR A 653 -0.47 -8.15 10.70
C THR A 653 -1.36 -6.96 11.09
N PRO A 654 -2.69 -7.14 11.29
CA PRO A 654 -3.54 -6.10 11.89
C PRO A 654 -3.03 -5.57 13.25
N VAL A 655 -2.37 -6.43 14.03
CA VAL A 655 -1.74 -6.04 15.30
C VAL A 655 -0.53 -5.14 15.04
N ASP A 656 0.26 -5.44 14.00
CA ASP A 656 1.37 -4.59 13.57
C ASP A 656 0.90 -3.22 13.10
N THR A 657 -0.14 -3.18 12.28
CA THR A 657 -0.66 -1.90 11.78
C THR A 657 -1.20 -1.02 12.90
N ALA A 658 -1.82 -1.61 13.93
CA ALA A 658 -2.27 -0.88 15.11
C ALA A 658 -1.13 -0.18 15.86
N TYR A 659 -0.06 -0.92 16.24
CA TYR A 659 1.03 -0.29 16.98
C TYR A 659 1.94 0.59 16.11
N TRP A 660 2.05 0.32 14.80
CA TRP A 660 2.77 1.21 13.88
C TRP A 660 2.01 2.51 13.64
N ALA A 661 0.69 2.48 13.51
CA ALA A 661 -0.14 3.68 13.46
C ALA A 661 0.06 4.52 14.73
N ALA A 662 -0.08 3.90 15.91
CA ALA A 662 0.17 4.57 17.19
C ALA A 662 1.61 5.11 17.30
N ARG A 663 2.62 4.34 16.88
CA ARG A 663 4.02 4.79 16.89
C ARG A 663 4.23 6.00 16.00
N SER A 664 3.65 6.04 14.81
CA SER A 664 3.73 7.18 13.88
C SER A 664 3.06 8.42 14.46
N ILE A 665 1.85 8.27 15.01
CA ILE A 665 1.09 9.36 15.64
C ILE A 665 1.84 9.95 16.84
N PHE A 666 2.35 9.10 17.73
CA PHE A 666 3.03 9.53 18.96
C PHE A 666 4.53 9.72 18.79
N TYR A 667 5.09 9.60 17.58
CA TYR A 667 6.52 9.70 17.36
C TYR A 667 7.15 10.97 17.97
N PRO A 668 6.55 12.18 17.87
CA PRO A 668 7.09 13.37 18.52
C PRO A 668 7.20 13.27 20.05
N ALA A 669 6.34 12.48 20.69
CA ALA A 669 6.40 12.19 22.12
C ALA A 669 7.43 11.09 22.44
N VAL A 670 7.36 9.96 21.74
CA VAL A 670 8.14 8.77 22.08
C VAL A 670 9.57 8.79 21.55
N ILE A 671 9.90 9.64 20.57
CA ILE A 671 11.29 9.79 20.10
C ILE A 671 12.24 10.16 21.24
N PHE A 672 11.75 10.90 22.25
CA PHE A 672 12.56 11.28 23.40
C PHE A 672 12.72 10.17 24.45
N ALA A 673 11.89 9.12 24.37
CA ALA A 673 12.09 7.89 25.11
C ALA A 673 13.24 7.06 24.52
N ASN A 674 13.72 7.34 23.31
CA ASN A 674 14.80 6.59 22.68
C ASN A 674 16.11 6.70 23.52
N PRO A 675 16.65 5.59 24.05
CA PRO A 675 17.94 5.60 24.76
C PRO A 675 19.08 6.21 23.93
N ALA A 676 19.00 6.09 22.59
CA ALA A 676 20.00 6.62 21.67
C ALA A 676 20.07 8.15 21.64
N ILE A 677 19.16 8.88 22.27
CA ILE A 677 19.28 10.34 22.43
C ILE A 677 19.65 10.77 23.86
N SER A 678 19.88 9.82 24.77
CA SER A 678 20.27 10.12 26.15
C SER A 678 21.64 10.81 26.20
N LYS A 679 21.74 11.83 27.07
CA LYS A 679 23.02 12.46 27.41
C LYS A 679 23.95 11.52 28.18
N GLU A 680 23.38 10.54 28.89
CA GLU A 680 24.13 9.50 29.58
C GLU A 680 24.62 8.39 28.63
N GLY A 681 24.17 8.39 27.36
CA GLY A 681 24.48 7.37 26.38
C GLY A 681 23.77 6.03 26.61
N VAL A 682 24.06 5.04 25.77
CA VAL A 682 23.48 3.69 25.81
C VAL A 682 24.57 2.64 25.51
N GLU A 683 24.49 1.49 26.17
CA GLU A 683 25.31 0.33 25.85
C GLU A 683 24.71 -0.41 24.65
N LEU A 684 25.49 -0.57 23.58
CA LEU A 684 25.11 -1.31 22.38
C LEU A 684 26.16 -2.35 22.04
N ILE A 685 25.74 -3.50 21.51
CA ILE A 685 26.67 -4.48 20.95
C ILE A 685 27.16 -3.95 19.60
N ASN A 686 28.41 -3.52 19.54
CA ASN A 686 29.03 -3.07 18.30
C ASN A 686 29.58 -4.27 17.52
N GLY A 687 29.48 -4.21 16.19
CA GLY A 687 29.96 -5.26 15.30
C GLY A 687 31.49 -5.40 15.31
N SER A 688 31.98 -6.55 14.83
CA SER A 688 33.43 -6.79 14.72
C SER A 688 34.07 -5.94 13.61
N LYS A 689 35.30 -5.44 13.83
CA LYS A 689 36.14 -4.86 12.76
C LYS A 689 37.08 -5.93 12.25
N SER A 690 37.09 -6.17 10.94
CA SER A 690 38.02 -7.12 10.31
C SER A 690 38.72 -6.51 9.09
N VAL A 691 39.86 -7.07 8.72
CA VAL A 691 40.56 -6.79 7.45
C VAL A 691 40.80 -8.09 6.70
N ARG A 692 40.72 -8.02 5.38
CA ARG A 692 40.94 -9.19 4.52
C ARG A 692 42.44 -9.35 4.30
N MET A 693 42.97 -10.52 4.67
CA MET A 693 44.38 -10.86 4.46
C MET A 693 44.64 -11.24 2.99
N PRO A 694 45.91 -11.22 2.52
CA PRO A 694 46.26 -11.69 1.17
C PRO A 694 45.82 -13.12 0.86
N SER A 695 45.61 -13.95 1.90
CA SER A 695 45.07 -15.31 1.78
C SER A 695 43.56 -15.37 1.56
N GLY A 696 42.85 -14.24 1.56
CA GLY A 696 41.40 -14.15 1.49
C GLY A 696 40.68 -14.31 2.84
N ALA A 697 41.38 -14.79 3.88
CA ALA A 697 40.82 -14.94 5.22
C ALA A 697 40.60 -13.58 5.92
N LEU A 698 39.56 -13.49 6.74
CA LEU A 698 39.29 -12.31 7.56
C LEU A 698 40.11 -12.36 8.85
N ASN A 699 40.90 -11.34 9.08
CA ASN A 699 41.54 -11.09 10.37
C ASN A 699 40.67 -10.14 11.19
N VAL A 700 40.05 -10.64 12.26
CA VAL A 700 39.24 -9.83 13.17
C VAL A 700 40.16 -8.97 14.04
N LEU A 701 40.22 -7.68 13.75
CA LEU A 701 40.99 -6.68 14.49
C LEU A 701 40.32 -6.27 15.80
N LYS A 702 38.98 -6.32 15.84
CA LYS A 702 38.16 -6.00 17.00
C LYS A 702 36.97 -6.96 17.02
N PRO A 703 36.82 -7.82 18.04
CA PRO A 703 35.65 -8.69 18.16
C PRO A 703 34.39 -7.87 18.44
N SER A 704 33.21 -8.47 18.24
CA SER A 704 31.97 -7.86 18.68
C SER A 704 31.92 -7.85 20.21
N GLN A 705 31.50 -6.72 20.78
CA GLN A 705 31.45 -6.49 22.23
C GLN A 705 30.45 -5.37 22.55
N GLU A 706 30.01 -5.31 23.80
CA GLU A 706 29.24 -4.19 24.32
C GLU A 706 30.12 -2.94 24.41
N GLU A 707 29.59 -1.82 23.94
CA GLU A 707 30.22 -0.51 23.94
C GLU A 707 29.21 0.58 24.30
N HIS A 708 29.67 1.53 25.11
CA HIS A 708 28.92 2.72 25.46
C HIS A 708 28.98 3.76 24.34
N PHE A 709 27.82 4.23 23.90
CA PHE A 709 27.70 5.29 22.91
C PHE A 709 26.87 6.45 23.42
N ASN A 710 27.37 7.68 23.24
CA ASN A 710 26.58 8.89 23.46
C ASN A 710 25.97 9.34 22.14
N TYR A 711 24.66 9.57 22.15
CA TYR A 711 23.89 9.94 20.96
C TYR A 711 24.17 9.04 19.74
N PRO A 712 24.18 7.69 19.87
CA PRO A 712 24.48 6.83 18.74
C PRO A 712 23.45 7.05 17.64
N VAL A 713 23.88 7.68 16.56
CA VAL A 713 23.14 7.65 15.31
C VAL A 713 23.52 6.35 14.64
N LEU A 714 22.55 5.45 14.43
CA LEU A 714 22.72 4.34 13.50
C LEU A 714 22.79 4.96 12.09
N ASN A 715 23.97 5.45 11.73
CA ASN A 715 24.24 5.85 10.36
C ASN A 715 24.59 4.59 9.59
N SER A 716 23.54 3.92 9.11
CA SER A 716 23.67 2.91 8.07
C SER A 716 24.16 3.62 6.81
N TRP A 717 25.48 3.65 6.60
CA TRP A 717 26.08 3.68 5.26
C TRP A 717 25.80 2.35 4.53
N ILE A 718 24.59 1.80 4.68
CA ILE A 718 24.10 0.66 3.93
C ILE A 718 23.75 1.23 2.57
N THR A 719 24.79 1.50 1.79
CA THR A 719 24.88 1.25 0.37
C THR A 719 26.27 1.71 -0.04
N TYR A 720 26.84 1.02 -1.02
CA TYR A 720 27.98 1.52 -1.78
C TYR A 720 27.66 2.83 -2.52
N ALA A 721 26.42 3.36 -2.40
CA ALA A 721 25.93 4.52 -3.13
C ALA A 721 26.66 5.81 -2.74
N HIS A 722 27.11 5.99 -1.49
CA HIS A 722 27.99 7.13 -1.16
C HIS A 722 29.33 7.12 -1.92
N ARG A 723 29.73 5.95 -2.44
CA ARG A 723 30.89 5.73 -3.33
C ARG A 723 30.44 5.42 -4.75
N PHE A 724 29.18 5.68 -5.10
CA PHE A 724 28.59 5.39 -6.41
C PHE A 724 29.46 6.01 -7.47
N ASN A 725 29.65 7.32 -7.47
CA ASN A 725 30.53 7.94 -8.44
C ASN A 725 32.00 7.56 -8.28
N GLU A 726 32.51 7.11 -7.13
CA GLU A 726 33.90 6.65 -7.06
C GLU A 726 34.13 5.37 -7.88
N ARG A 727 33.13 4.49 -7.93
CA ARG A 727 33.25 3.14 -8.51
C ARG A 727 32.49 3.05 -9.83
N ALA A 728 31.25 3.46 -9.80
CA ALA A 728 30.31 3.38 -10.89
C ALA A 728 30.65 4.38 -12.01
N SER A 729 31.16 5.58 -11.73
CA SER A 729 31.69 6.44 -12.82
C SER A 729 32.88 5.81 -13.54
N LYS A 730 33.67 4.98 -12.84
CA LYS A 730 34.75 4.22 -13.47
C LYS A 730 34.19 3.12 -14.36
N TYR A 731 33.00 2.58 -14.09
CA TYR A 731 32.33 1.58 -14.91
C TYR A 731 31.53 2.23 -16.06
N TRP A 732 30.65 3.19 -15.77
CA TRP A 732 29.75 3.82 -16.73
C TRP A 732 30.34 5.02 -17.49
N GLY A 733 31.49 5.54 -17.09
CA GLY A 733 32.17 6.62 -17.80
C GLY A 733 31.55 8.02 -17.63
N PHE A 734 30.50 8.17 -16.83
CA PHE A 734 29.92 9.45 -16.43
C PHE A 734 29.75 9.54 -14.90
N ASN A 735 29.60 10.77 -14.39
CA ASN A 735 29.25 11.01 -12.99
C ASN A 735 27.74 11.21 -12.90
N TYR A 736 27.11 10.53 -11.94
CA TYR A 736 25.74 10.76 -11.55
C TYR A 736 25.65 12.02 -10.69
N THR A 737 24.74 12.92 -11.04
CA THR A 737 24.37 14.09 -10.24
C THR A 737 22.90 13.95 -9.93
N CYS A 738 22.54 13.96 -8.65
CA CYS A 738 21.14 13.81 -8.24
C CYS A 738 20.30 15.00 -8.70
N ALA A 739 18.97 14.85 -8.59
CA ALA A 739 18.02 15.91 -8.93
C ALA A 739 18.26 17.24 -8.17
N SER A 740 18.84 17.19 -6.96
CA SER A 740 19.23 18.37 -6.18
C SER A 740 20.58 18.97 -6.56
N GLY A 741 21.21 18.49 -7.63
CA GLY A 741 22.47 19.02 -8.18
C GLY A 741 23.72 18.56 -7.43
N ILE A 742 23.61 17.64 -6.47
CA ILE A 742 24.74 17.09 -5.72
C ILE A 742 25.30 15.90 -6.49
N THR A 743 26.61 15.86 -6.69
CA THR A 743 27.33 14.75 -7.30
C THR A 743 27.88 13.86 -6.18
N PRO A 744 27.24 12.73 -5.85
CA PRO A 744 27.63 11.92 -4.69
C PRO A 744 29.10 11.49 -4.78
N TYR A 745 29.72 11.20 -3.64
CA TYR A 745 31.17 10.97 -3.46
C TYR A 745 32.07 12.20 -3.66
N TYR A 746 31.83 13.01 -4.69
CA TYR A 746 32.65 14.20 -4.97
C TYR A 746 32.18 15.43 -4.19
N GLU A 747 30.89 15.53 -3.93
CA GLU A 747 30.27 16.62 -3.19
C GLU A 747 29.63 16.10 -1.90
N PRO A 748 29.82 16.80 -0.76
CA PRO A 748 29.20 16.42 0.49
C PRO A 748 27.68 16.65 0.40
N SER A 749 26.90 15.66 0.81
CA SER A 749 25.45 15.76 0.97
C SER A 749 25.06 15.35 2.39
N PRO A 750 24.26 16.15 3.12
CA PRO A 750 23.61 15.70 4.34
C PRO A 750 22.36 14.85 4.05
N TYR A 751 21.94 14.74 2.79
CA TYR A 751 20.77 13.99 2.33
C TYR A 751 21.16 12.66 1.66
N PRO A 752 20.30 11.63 1.71
CA PRO A 752 20.42 10.46 0.86
C PRO A 752 20.56 10.85 -0.62
N ILE A 753 21.19 9.96 -1.39
CA ILE A 753 21.22 10.07 -2.85
C ILE A 753 19.77 9.82 -3.31
N ASP A 754 19.19 10.81 -3.99
CA ASP A 754 17.82 10.78 -4.50
C ASP A 754 16.73 10.60 -3.44
N ASN A 755 16.68 11.53 -2.47
CA ASN A 755 15.46 11.75 -1.71
C ASN A 755 14.35 12.19 -2.67
N ASN A 756 13.26 11.40 -2.75
CA ASN A 756 12.03 11.67 -3.52
C ASN A 756 12.09 11.39 -5.04
N VAL A 757 12.77 10.31 -5.47
CA VAL A 757 12.65 9.75 -6.83
C VAL A 757 12.25 8.27 -6.77
#